data_AF-A0A937UGI5-F1
#
_entry.id   AF-A0A937UGI5-F1
#
_cell.length_a   1.000
_cell.length_b   1.000
_cell.length_c   1.000
_cell.angle_alpha   90.00
_cell.angle_beta   90.00
_cell.angle_gamma   90.00
#
_symmetry.space_group_name_H-M   'P 1'
#
loop_
_entity.id
_entity.type
_entity.pdbx_description
1 polymer ?
#
loop_
_entity_poly.entity_id
_entity_poly.type
_entity_poly.pdbx_seq_one_letter_code
_entity_poly.pdbx_strand_id
1 'polypeptide(L)'
;MKLIKILAVGLLACAGAVELRAGKAAQVYPGKDWASEKPEQVGLDAKKLRELSDYAGGFGCVVRRGYMVYTWGDAGRRKDVASAAKPLYAHFLFKALEDGKISSLDERAGKWEPGLDHINERLGYKDRNITWRHLANQISCYGLGEAPGTAYAYNDWQMALFWDTLFKKVYGANFETVDADVFGPVLTDQIQCQDNPTFMAFGVKDRPGRLAISPRDFARFGLLYLRKGRWRDTQLISREHATMAVASPLPNSIPRAAKRAAEMIPQQRSIGSKNIPDNQCDHVGSYSWLWWTNGVARDGARHWPDVPTDAYGCFGHGGPRAMVVVPSLDLIVSWNDAKIRSAEMENHALGLLVQAASSRPGNTRGKRGDFGSRAGVMWDCTEWSVKNVSHSGDPFDVLATATFSHAATGQKRTTEMFYDGDDTWRLRFTGTRAGKWTFKTSSNVPELDGHTGTVTVTANPNRNVKGFLTHVGNKYAIQVTDDTDLRGYLFDLHEWTNTGQLNAWAAYLHEHFGWQHLLCARGHVLRGPHNLNSYDGFGRNVALTATAHGPADYQEIAEDMDGDSARPHLYEERHSYKRSGFNLDMDGTRRLLWSEAMAGGMGGFYGFYPDSPYPYPNPQQLRTHYTFWHTNNRFRLDMQRANHLGKGSYVLAVRSKESFVFYDEDTLSIRMDLSGMPGEQRAIAVDTKKEYKEIEIAALSAKEHVWKVPYRSDWAIAVGFALRMGTTHE
;
A
#
# COMPACT_ATOMS: atom_id res chain seq x y z
N MET A 1 -12.88 72.26 59.45
CA MET A 1 -13.87 72.36 58.34
C MET A 1 -14.28 70.95 57.94
N LYS A 2 -15.45 70.47 58.39
CA LYS A 2 -16.66 70.26 57.56
C LYS A 2 -16.45 69.45 56.26
N LEU A 3 -16.70 68.13 56.34
CA LEU A 3 -17.83 67.40 55.70
C LEU A 3 -18.20 67.73 54.23
N ILE A 4 -18.16 66.72 53.32
CA ILE A 4 -19.33 66.07 52.63
C ILE A 4 -18.95 65.23 51.39
N LYS A 5 -19.32 63.93 51.46
CA LYS A 5 -19.82 62.92 50.48
C LYS A 5 -19.74 63.15 48.95
N ILE A 6 -19.47 62.08 48.17
CA ILE A 6 -20.48 61.16 47.54
C ILE A 6 -19.79 59.95 46.86
N LEU A 7 -20.46 58.79 46.98
CA LEU A 7 -20.21 57.46 46.37
C LEU A 7 -20.40 57.43 44.83
N ALA A 8 -19.71 56.52 44.14
CA ALA A 8 -20.36 55.51 43.28
C ALA A 8 -19.42 54.31 43.02
N VAL A 9 -20.00 53.12 43.14
CA VAL A 9 -19.41 51.79 43.05
C VAL A 9 -19.45 51.29 41.61
N GLY A 10 -18.39 50.62 41.16
CA GLY A 10 -18.38 49.74 39.99
C GLY A 10 -17.44 48.57 40.24
N LEU A 11 -18.03 47.41 40.61
CA LEU A 11 -17.33 46.12 40.73
C LEU A 11 -16.89 45.63 39.34
N LEU A 12 -15.62 45.28 39.18
CA LEU A 12 -15.18 44.26 38.23
C LEU A 12 -14.40 43.20 39.00
N ALA A 13 -15.03 42.04 39.18
CA ALA A 13 -14.41 40.85 39.74
C ALA A 13 -13.57 40.17 38.64
N CYS A 14 -12.24 40.24 38.75
CA CYS A 14 -11.34 39.35 38.02
C CYS A 14 -11.28 38.02 38.77
N ALA A 15 -12.14 37.07 38.39
CA ALA A 15 -11.95 35.66 38.73
C ALA A 15 -10.83 35.11 37.83
N GLY A 16 -9.69 34.77 38.42
CA GLY A 16 -8.63 34.05 37.75
C GLY A 16 -9.13 32.68 37.30
N ALA A 17 -9.19 32.46 35.99
CA ALA A 17 -9.41 31.15 35.42
C ALA A 17 -8.15 30.31 35.65
N VAL A 18 -8.23 29.37 36.60
CA VAL A 18 -7.34 28.22 36.64
C VAL A 18 -7.74 27.33 35.48
N GLU A 19 -6.95 27.32 34.40
CA GLU A 19 -7.05 26.30 33.36
C GLU A 19 -6.71 24.94 33.96
N LEU A 20 -7.74 24.16 34.27
CA LEU A 20 -7.63 22.72 34.43
C LEU A 20 -7.27 22.12 33.07
N ARG A 21 -5.97 22.01 32.78
CA ARG A 21 -5.49 21.07 31.76
C ARG A 21 -5.90 19.67 32.19
N ALA A 22 -6.87 19.09 31.49
CA ALA A 22 -7.16 17.66 31.60
C ALA A 22 -5.89 16.89 31.24
N GLY A 23 -5.16 16.42 32.25
CA GLY A 23 -3.98 15.58 32.04
C GLY A 23 -4.38 14.30 31.33
N LYS A 24 -3.72 13.96 30.22
CA LYS A 24 -3.76 12.60 29.66
C LYS A 24 -3.43 11.64 30.81
N ALA A 25 -4.35 10.73 31.13
CA ALA A 25 -4.07 9.68 32.10
C ALA A 25 -2.78 8.95 31.69
N ALA A 26 -1.84 8.80 32.63
CA ALA A 26 -0.57 8.16 32.35
C ALA A 26 -0.79 6.71 31.90
N GLN A 27 -0.11 6.29 30.83
CA GLN A 27 -0.15 4.90 30.38
C GLN A 27 0.47 3.98 31.43
N VAL A 28 -0.23 2.90 31.76
CA VAL A 28 0.22 1.93 32.78
C VAL A 28 1.14 0.91 32.14
N TYR A 29 2.29 0.68 32.79
CA TYR A 29 3.26 -0.36 32.45
C TYR A 29 3.42 -1.29 33.65
N PRO A 30 3.56 -2.61 33.46
CA PRO A 30 3.74 -3.54 34.56
C PRO A 30 5.04 -3.27 35.31
N GLY A 31 5.02 -3.53 36.62
CA GLY A 31 6.18 -3.54 37.50
C GLY A 31 7.00 -4.82 37.36
N LYS A 32 7.84 -5.06 38.38
CA LYS A 32 8.39 -6.41 38.63
C LYS A 32 7.25 -7.42 38.68
N ASP A 33 6.20 -7.12 39.44
CA ASP A 33 4.92 -7.83 39.42
C ASP A 33 3.92 -7.11 38.51
N TRP A 34 3.05 -7.86 37.82
CA TRP A 34 2.05 -7.26 36.94
C TRP A 34 0.84 -6.85 37.77
N ALA A 35 0.54 -5.55 37.82
CA ALA A 35 -0.63 -5.03 38.51
C ALA A 35 -1.94 -5.57 37.89
N SER A 36 -2.86 -6.02 38.73
CA SER A 36 -4.13 -6.61 38.30
C SER A 36 -5.33 -5.72 38.62
N GLU A 37 -6.33 -5.74 37.75
CA GLU A 37 -7.63 -5.10 37.95
C GLU A 37 -8.74 -6.10 37.62
N LYS A 38 -9.93 -5.97 38.22
CA LYS A 38 -11.05 -6.83 37.84
C LYS A 38 -11.56 -6.44 36.45
N PRO A 39 -12.09 -7.39 35.65
CA PRO A 39 -12.65 -7.10 34.33
C PRO A 39 -13.60 -5.89 34.32
N GLU A 40 -14.49 -5.79 35.29
CA GLU A 40 -15.51 -4.74 35.34
C GLU A 40 -14.91 -3.35 35.59
N GLN A 41 -13.81 -3.27 36.34
CA GLN A 41 -13.11 -2.01 36.66
C GLN A 41 -12.45 -1.40 35.41
N VAL A 42 -12.09 -2.24 34.45
CA VAL A 42 -11.56 -1.81 33.16
C VAL A 42 -12.61 -1.87 32.04
N GLY A 43 -13.89 -2.03 32.38
CA GLY A 43 -15.01 -2.04 31.42
C GLY A 43 -15.10 -3.29 30.55
N LEU A 44 -14.69 -4.45 31.06
CA LEU A 44 -14.84 -5.76 30.42
C LEU A 44 -15.92 -6.60 31.10
N ASP A 45 -16.66 -7.36 30.30
CA ASP A 45 -17.63 -8.36 30.76
C ASP A 45 -16.93 -9.67 31.14
N ALA A 46 -16.86 -9.95 32.45
CA ALA A 46 -16.23 -11.15 32.98
C ALA A 46 -16.88 -12.46 32.50
N LYS A 47 -18.18 -12.46 32.17
CA LYS A 47 -18.84 -13.66 31.62
C LYS A 47 -18.31 -13.96 30.23
N LYS A 48 -18.13 -12.94 29.39
CA LYS A 48 -17.55 -13.10 28.05
C LYS A 48 -16.09 -13.54 28.10
N LEU A 49 -15.32 -13.05 29.06
CA LEU A 49 -13.95 -13.54 29.28
C LEU A 49 -13.92 -15.01 29.73
N ARG A 50 -14.91 -15.45 30.52
CA ARG A 50 -15.07 -16.87 30.88
C ARG A 50 -15.45 -17.73 29.68
N GLU A 51 -16.39 -17.28 28.86
CA GLU A 51 -16.75 -17.94 27.60
C GLU A 51 -15.51 -18.10 26.69
N LEU A 52 -14.68 -17.06 26.61
CA LEU A 52 -13.40 -17.10 25.90
C LEU A 52 -12.46 -18.17 26.47
N SER A 53 -12.22 -18.19 27.78
CA SER A 53 -11.29 -19.18 28.37
C SER A 53 -11.82 -20.60 28.29
N ASP A 54 -13.12 -20.82 28.43
CA ASP A 54 -13.74 -22.14 28.33
C ASP A 54 -13.63 -22.67 26.90
N TYR A 55 -13.84 -21.79 25.91
CA TYR A 55 -13.68 -22.09 24.49
C TYR A 55 -12.22 -22.37 24.13
N ALA A 56 -11.32 -21.46 24.53
CA ALA A 56 -9.89 -21.58 24.24
C ALA A 56 -9.27 -22.78 24.94
N GLY A 57 -9.62 -23.07 26.19
CA GLY A 57 -8.93 -24.04 27.04
C GLY A 57 -7.46 -23.65 27.28
N GLY A 58 -6.64 -24.62 27.67
CA GLY A 58 -5.21 -24.38 27.94
C GLY A 58 -4.99 -23.42 29.10
N PHE A 59 -4.05 -22.49 28.94
CA PHE A 59 -3.75 -21.44 29.90
C PHE A 59 -3.41 -20.12 29.19
N GLY A 60 -3.74 -19.00 29.81
CA GLY A 60 -3.58 -17.70 29.17
C GLY A 60 -4.01 -16.52 30.03
N CYS A 61 -3.93 -15.34 29.43
CA CYS A 61 -4.27 -14.09 30.07
C CYS A 61 -4.85 -13.05 29.10
N VAL A 62 -5.60 -12.11 29.65
CA VAL A 62 -6.05 -10.87 29.00
C VAL A 62 -5.46 -9.69 29.77
N VAL A 63 -4.98 -8.71 29.03
CA VAL A 63 -4.48 -7.43 29.52
C VAL A 63 -5.31 -6.31 28.91
N ARG A 64 -5.71 -5.33 29.72
CA ARG A 64 -6.39 -4.12 29.22
C ARG A 64 -5.80 -2.87 29.86
N ARG A 65 -5.52 -1.83 29.06
CA ARG A 65 -4.96 -0.55 29.55
C ARG A 65 -3.69 -0.73 30.38
N GLY A 66 -2.90 -1.77 30.10
CA GLY A 66 -1.68 -2.12 30.83
C GLY A 66 -1.87 -2.96 32.11
N TYR A 67 -3.10 -3.28 32.52
CA TYR A 67 -3.38 -4.14 33.68
C TYR A 67 -3.63 -5.59 33.28
N MET A 68 -3.21 -6.53 34.14
CA MET A 68 -3.61 -7.93 34.05
C MET A 68 -5.05 -8.06 34.52
N VAL A 69 -5.98 -8.42 33.62
CA VAL A 69 -7.42 -8.31 33.92
C VAL A 69 -8.12 -9.66 34.06
N TYR A 70 -7.57 -10.68 33.41
CA TYR A 70 -8.13 -12.01 33.46
C TYR A 70 -7.05 -13.04 33.17
N THR A 71 -7.03 -14.13 33.92
CA THR A 71 -6.10 -15.25 33.72
C THR A 71 -6.86 -16.56 33.86
N TRP A 72 -6.50 -17.56 33.07
CA TRP A 72 -6.99 -18.92 33.23
C TRP A 72 -5.83 -19.92 33.13
N GLY A 73 -5.95 -21.04 33.84
CA GLY A 73 -4.83 -21.95 34.05
C GLY A 73 -3.65 -21.26 34.74
N ASP A 74 -2.43 -21.67 34.41
CA ASP A 74 -1.20 -21.04 34.90
C ASP A 74 -0.62 -20.10 33.84
N ALA A 75 -0.99 -18.82 33.91
CA ALA A 75 -0.51 -17.79 32.97
C ALA A 75 0.99 -17.46 33.10
N GLY A 76 1.66 -17.89 34.19
CA GLY A 76 3.10 -17.78 34.38
C GLY A 76 3.87 -18.99 33.82
N ARG A 77 3.18 -20.06 33.41
CA ARG A 77 3.82 -21.25 32.88
C ARG A 77 4.51 -21.01 31.55
N ARG A 78 5.83 -21.16 31.53
CA ARG A 78 6.65 -21.11 30.32
C ARG A 78 6.51 -22.39 29.47
N LYS A 79 6.22 -22.25 28.17
CA LYS A 79 6.16 -23.35 27.19
C LYS A 79 6.59 -22.84 25.80
N ASP A 80 7.00 -23.75 24.91
CA ASP A 80 7.23 -23.43 23.49
C ASP A 80 5.99 -22.75 22.90
N VAL A 81 6.17 -21.60 22.26
CA VAL A 81 5.10 -20.86 21.57
C VAL A 81 5.08 -21.11 20.05
N ALA A 82 5.93 -22.00 19.59
CA ALA A 82 6.11 -22.33 18.20
C ALA A 82 6.39 -21.11 17.29
N SER A 83 5.73 -21.05 16.13
CA SER A 83 5.94 -19.96 15.17
C SER A 83 5.53 -18.58 15.68
N ALA A 84 4.81 -18.50 16.82
CA ALA A 84 4.57 -17.22 17.46
C ALA A 84 5.87 -16.55 17.97
N ALA A 85 7.02 -17.26 17.98
CA ALA A 85 8.32 -16.67 18.27
C ALA A 85 8.81 -15.62 17.25
N LYS A 86 8.34 -15.72 16.01
CA LYS A 86 8.91 -15.00 14.85
C LYS A 86 8.94 -13.46 14.99
N PRO A 87 7.90 -12.78 15.53
CA PRO A 87 7.98 -11.35 15.86
C PRO A 87 9.17 -10.92 16.69
N LEU A 88 9.68 -11.76 17.60
CA LEU A 88 10.85 -11.42 18.39
C LEU A 88 12.10 -11.37 17.48
N TYR A 89 12.20 -12.21 16.46
CA TYR A 89 13.31 -12.14 15.51
C TYR A 89 13.29 -10.83 14.72
N ALA A 90 12.11 -10.37 14.31
CA ALA A 90 11.96 -9.06 13.65
C ALA A 90 12.34 -7.92 14.60
N HIS A 91 11.95 -7.99 15.87
CA HIS A 91 12.37 -7.02 16.88
C HIS A 91 13.91 -6.91 16.97
N PHE A 92 14.60 -8.06 17.06
CA PHE A 92 16.06 -8.10 17.09
C PHE A 92 16.72 -7.66 15.78
N LEU A 93 16.07 -7.84 14.63
CA LEU A 93 16.56 -7.30 13.37
C LEU A 93 16.52 -5.77 13.36
N PHE A 94 15.41 -5.17 13.80
CA PHE A 94 15.30 -3.72 13.91
C PHE A 94 16.28 -3.16 14.94
N LYS A 95 16.49 -3.84 16.08
CA LYS A 95 17.54 -3.46 17.02
C LYS A 95 18.93 -3.52 16.41
N ALA A 96 19.24 -4.56 15.63
CA ALA A 96 20.52 -4.65 14.95
C ALA A 96 20.73 -3.49 13.95
N LEU A 97 19.67 -3.04 13.28
CA LEU A 97 19.71 -1.86 12.42
C LEU A 97 19.91 -0.56 13.21
N GLU A 98 19.10 -0.33 14.24
CA GLU A 98 19.16 0.88 15.07
C GLU A 98 20.50 1.02 15.79
N ASP A 99 21.09 -0.09 16.19
CA ASP A 99 22.39 -0.13 16.87
C ASP A 99 23.57 -0.14 15.88
N GLY A 100 23.30 -0.01 14.56
CA GLY A 100 24.31 0.07 13.50
C GLY A 100 25.07 -1.23 13.23
N LYS A 101 24.57 -2.38 13.71
CA LYS A 101 25.17 -3.69 13.46
C LYS A 101 24.97 -4.17 12.03
N ILE A 102 23.85 -3.79 11.41
CA ILE A 102 23.59 -3.94 9.98
C ILE A 102 23.31 -2.57 9.38
N SER A 103 23.67 -2.34 8.12
CA SER A 103 23.56 -1.01 7.51
C SER A 103 22.18 -0.68 6.93
N SER A 104 21.37 -1.70 6.64
CA SER A 104 20.05 -1.55 6.02
C SER A 104 19.27 -2.87 6.11
N LEU A 105 17.93 -2.79 6.10
CA LEU A 105 17.06 -3.96 5.89
C LEU A 105 17.23 -4.56 4.49
N ASP A 106 17.77 -3.81 3.53
CA ASP A 106 18.08 -4.27 2.17
C ASP A 106 19.55 -4.70 2.01
N GLU A 107 20.33 -4.73 3.10
CA GLU A 107 21.65 -5.35 3.10
C GLU A 107 21.53 -6.85 2.77
N ARG A 108 22.43 -7.33 1.90
CA ARG A 108 22.49 -8.74 1.51
C ARG A 108 22.85 -9.61 2.71
N ALA A 109 22.03 -10.63 2.99
CA ALA A 109 22.32 -11.62 4.03
C ALA A 109 23.61 -12.40 3.74
N GLY A 110 23.99 -12.53 2.46
CA GLY A 110 25.25 -13.15 2.03
C GLY A 110 26.52 -12.50 2.59
N LYS A 111 26.44 -11.23 3.05
CA LYS A 111 27.53 -10.58 3.79
C LYS A 111 27.87 -11.31 5.09
N TRP A 112 26.87 -11.90 5.73
CA TRP A 112 26.97 -12.58 7.02
C TRP A 112 26.95 -14.10 6.90
N GLU A 113 26.32 -14.62 5.83
CA GLU A 113 26.31 -16.05 5.47
C GLU A 113 26.74 -16.25 4.01
N PRO A 114 28.06 -16.24 3.70
CA PRO A 114 28.58 -16.32 2.34
C PRO A 114 28.18 -17.58 1.56
N GLY A 115 27.74 -18.64 2.24
CA GLY A 115 27.23 -19.86 1.59
C GLY A 115 26.07 -19.58 0.62
N LEU A 116 25.30 -18.52 0.84
CA LEU A 116 24.21 -18.09 -0.05
C LEU A 116 24.68 -17.69 -1.46
N ASP A 117 25.93 -17.26 -1.61
CA ASP A 117 26.46 -16.77 -2.90
C ASP A 117 26.83 -17.91 -3.86
N HIS A 118 26.89 -19.15 -3.35
CA HIS A 118 27.44 -20.32 -4.03
C HIS A 118 26.44 -21.45 -4.30
N ILE A 119 25.19 -21.33 -3.85
CA ILE A 119 24.14 -22.33 -4.09
C ILE A 119 23.27 -21.95 -5.28
N ASN A 120 22.56 -22.93 -5.85
CA ASN A 120 21.59 -22.75 -6.92
C ASN A 120 22.17 -22.16 -8.21
N GLU A 121 23.34 -22.64 -8.65
CA GLU A 121 24.00 -22.23 -9.90
C GLU A 121 23.05 -22.32 -11.11
N ARG A 122 22.27 -23.40 -11.21
CA ARG A 122 21.28 -23.61 -12.29
C ARG A 122 20.13 -22.60 -12.28
N LEU A 123 19.93 -21.88 -11.18
CA LEU A 123 18.97 -20.79 -11.03
C LEU A 123 19.68 -19.43 -11.01
N GLY A 124 20.91 -19.35 -11.53
CA GLY A 124 21.69 -18.11 -11.59
C GLY A 124 22.15 -17.60 -10.23
N TYR A 125 22.39 -18.51 -9.28
CA TYR A 125 22.78 -18.18 -7.90
C TYR A 125 21.80 -17.23 -7.20
N LYS A 126 20.50 -17.42 -7.43
CA LYS A 126 19.43 -16.51 -6.98
C LYS A 126 19.54 -16.08 -5.51
N ASP A 127 20.01 -16.97 -4.63
CA ASP A 127 20.03 -16.75 -3.17
C ASP A 127 21.08 -15.73 -2.75
N ARG A 128 22.05 -15.40 -3.63
CA ARG A 128 22.98 -14.29 -3.41
C ARG A 128 22.26 -12.95 -3.20
N ASN A 129 21.05 -12.82 -3.72
CA ASN A 129 20.23 -11.61 -3.64
C ASN A 129 19.28 -11.59 -2.41
N ILE A 130 19.37 -12.56 -1.51
CA ILE A 130 18.59 -12.53 -0.25
C ILE A 130 19.05 -11.36 0.62
N THR A 131 18.10 -10.59 1.12
CA THR A 131 18.31 -9.47 2.06
C THR A 131 17.63 -9.76 3.39
N TRP A 132 17.91 -8.94 4.41
CA TRP A 132 17.19 -9.03 5.68
C TRP A 132 15.68 -8.83 5.54
N ARG A 133 15.25 -7.91 4.67
CA ARG A 133 13.83 -7.69 4.32
C ARG A 133 13.19 -8.95 3.75
N HIS A 134 13.89 -9.64 2.85
CA HIS A 134 13.41 -10.90 2.29
C HIS A 134 13.22 -11.97 3.38
N LEU A 135 14.15 -12.06 4.33
CA LEU A 135 14.06 -12.99 5.45
C LEU A 135 12.89 -12.64 6.39
N ALA A 136 12.78 -11.37 6.80
CA ALA A 136 11.77 -10.90 7.76
C ALA A 136 10.34 -10.83 7.19
N ASN A 137 10.18 -10.84 5.87
CA ASN A 137 8.86 -10.90 5.24
C ASN A 137 8.53 -12.29 4.68
N GLN A 138 9.39 -13.29 4.87
CA GLN A 138 9.17 -14.64 4.34
C GLN A 138 8.98 -14.70 2.81
N ILE A 139 9.73 -13.84 2.11
CA ILE A 139 9.78 -13.76 0.64
C ILE A 139 11.19 -14.07 0.09
N SER A 140 12.07 -14.69 0.86
CA SER A 140 13.42 -15.03 0.37
C SER A 140 13.42 -16.19 -0.61
N CYS A 141 12.37 -17.01 -0.59
CA CYS A 141 12.28 -18.25 -1.37
C CYS A 141 13.49 -19.17 -1.17
N TYR A 142 14.10 -19.15 0.01
CA TYR A 142 15.21 -20.03 0.36
C TYR A 142 14.76 -21.50 0.38
N GLY A 143 15.53 -22.38 -0.28
CA GLY A 143 15.16 -23.78 -0.50
C GLY A 143 14.00 -24.00 -1.49
N LEU A 144 13.54 -22.92 -2.14
CA LEU A 144 12.49 -22.91 -3.16
C LEU A 144 13.04 -22.36 -4.48
N GLY A 145 12.40 -22.70 -5.59
CA GLY A 145 12.91 -22.36 -6.92
C GLY A 145 12.68 -20.91 -7.38
N GLU A 146 11.86 -20.14 -6.69
CA GLU A 146 11.57 -18.73 -6.96
C GLU A 146 12.70 -17.81 -6.51
N ALA A 147 12.83 -16.65 -7.16
CA ALA A 147 13.82 -15.65 -6.79
C ALA A 147 13.39 -14.89 -5.52
N PRO A 148 14.34 -14.41 -4.69
CA PRO A 148 14.02 -13.57 -3.54
C PRO A 148 13.16 -12.36 -3.94
N GLY A 149 12.16 -12.04 -3.13
CA GLY A 149 11.22 -10.94 -3.35
C GLY A 149 10.02 -11.25 -4.25
N THR A 150 10.02 -12.39 -4.95
CA THR A 150 9.01 -12.68 -5.99
C THR A 150 7.82 -13.51 -5.52
N ALA A 151 7.94 -14.24 -4.41
CA ALA A 151 6.85 -15.05 -3.87
C ALA A 151 6.98 -15.22 -2.35
N TYR A 152 5.86 -15.48 -1.69
CA TYR A 152 5.80 -15.74 -0.25
C TYR A 152 5.86 -17.23 0.07
N ALA A 153 6.66 -17.59 1.07
CA ALA A 153 6.75 -18.95 1.58
C ALA A 153 6.89 -18.95 3.10
N TYR A 154 5.87 -19.45 3.80
CA TYR A 154 5.98 -19.68 5.24
C TYR A 154 6.88 -20.89 5.51
N ASN A 155 8.15 -20.65 5.84
CA ASN A 155 9.24 -21.63 5.69
C ASN A 155 10.17 -21.66 6.91
N ASP A 156 10.22 -22.80 7.61
CA ASP A 156 11.02 -22.95 8.83
C ASP A 156 12.52 -23.21 8.58
N TRP A 157 12.92 -23.61 7.37
CA TRP A 157 14.35 -23.67 7.00
C TRP A 157 14.92 -22.27 6.82
N GLN A 158 14.15 -21.38 6.16
CA GLN A 158 14.50 -19.96 6.06
C GLN A 158 14.59 -19.31 7.44
N MET A 159 13.66 -19.64 8.35
CA MET A 159 13.65 -19.04 9.69
C MET A 159 14.83 -19.50 10.54
N ALA A 160 15.30 -20.73 10.36
CA ALA A 160 16.56 -21.17 10.97
C ALA A 160 17.76 -20.40 10.41
N LEU A 161 17.86 -20.24 9.09
CA LEU A 161 18.89 -19.42 8.46
C LEU A 161 18.85 -17.97 9.00
N PHE A 162 17.67 -17.38 9.06
CA PHE A 162 17.50 -16.01 9.56
C PHE A 162 17.95 -15.88 11.01
N TRP A 163 17.52 -16.80 11.87
CA TRP A 163 17.91 -16.80 13.28
C TRP A 163 19.42 -17.00 13.45
N ASP A 164 20.00 -18.01 12.79
CA ASP A 164 21.42 -18.32 12.90
C ASP A 164 22.29 -17.16 12.40
N THR A 165 21.92 -16.55 11.29
CA THR A 165 22.64 -15.40 10.74
C THR A 165 22.54 -14.19 11.68
N LEU A 166 21.34 -13.85 12.14
CA LEU A 166 21.13 -12.69 13.01
C LEU A 166 21.83 -12.88 14.37
N PHE A 167 21.52 -13.95 15.11
CA PHE A 167 22.01 -14.08 16.48
C PHE A 167 23.46 -14.53 16.55
N LYS A 168 23.90 -15.44 15.66
CA LYS A 168 25.27 -15.98 15.74
C LYS A 168 26.30 -15.15 15.01
N LYS A 169 25.93 -14.50 13.90
CA LYS A 169 26.86 -13.72 13.08
C LYS A 169 26.80 -12.23 13.40
N VAL A 170 25.60 -11.64 13.45
CA VAL A 170 25.44 -10.19 13.71
C VAL A 170 25.61 -9.86 15.19
N TYR A 171 24.93 -10.60 16.07
CA TYR A 171 25.07 -10.40 17.52
C TYR A 171 26.28 -11.13 18.13
N GLY A 172 26.88 -12.08 17.41
CA GLY A 172 28.08 -12.79 17.86
C GLY A 172 27.86 -13.79 19.00
N ALA A 173 26.60 -14.17 19.28
CA ALA A 173 26.26 -15.12 20.33
C ALA A 173 26.31 -16.58 19.82
N ASN A 174 26.18 -17.55 20.72
CA ASN A 174 25.93 -18.95 20.37
C ASN A 174 24.65 -19.46 21.06
N PHE A 175 24.31 -20.73 20.90
CA PHE A 175 23.06 -21.26 21.47
C PHE A 175 23.08 -21.27 23.00
N GLU A 176 24.26 -21.41 23.60
CA GLU A 176 24.47 -21.42 25.05
C GLU A 176 24.42 -20.01 25.66
N THR A 177 24.86 -18.99 24.92
CA THR A 177 24.99 -17.63 25.46
C THR A 177 23.94 -16.64 24.98
N VAL A 178 23.19 -16.93 23.92
CA VAL A 178 22.22 -15.98 23.33
C VAL A 178 21.20 -15.45 24.34
N ASP A 179 20.75 -16.27 25.29
CA ASP A 179 19.78 -15.81 26.28
C ASP A 179 20.39 -14.78 27.25
N ALA A 180 21.61 -15.03 27.73
CA ALA A 180 22.29 -14.18 28.71
C ALA A 180 22.93 -12.93 28.08
N ASP A 181 23.51 -13.07 26.89
CA ASP A 181 24.28 -12.00 26.25
C ASP A 181 23.41 -11.07 25.39
N VAL A 182 22.26 -11.56 24.90
CA VAL A 182 21.45 -10.85 23.89
C VAL A 182 19.99 -10.77 24.31
N PHE A 183 19.30 -11.89 24.51
CA PHE A 183 17.84 -11.90 24.69
C PHE A 183 17.40 -11.17 25.97
N GLY A 184 18.07 -11.47 27.08
CA GLY A 184 17.91 -10.81 28.38
C GLY A 184 18.16 -9.30 28.30
N PRO A 185 19.42 -8.89 28.09
CA PRO A 185 19.81 -7.48 28.19
C PRO A 185 19.09 -6.56 27.21
N VAL A 186 18.84 -7.03 25.98
CA VAL A 186 18.25 -6.21 24.92
C VAL A 186 16.73 -6.13 25.04
N LEU A 187 16.05 -7.19 25.53
CA LEU A 187 14.59 -7.25 25.53
C LEU A 187 13.97 -7.66 26.86
N THR A 188 14.16 -8.90 27.32
CA THR A 188 13.31 -9.44 28.40
C THR A 188 13.55 -8.76 29.74
N ASP A 189 14.77 -8.30 30.00
CA ASP A 189 15.10 -7.53 31.21
C ASP A 189 14.50 -6.12 31.12
N GLN A 190 14.54 -5.52 29.93
CA GLN A 190 14.01 -4.17 29.66
C GLN A 190 12.50 -4.10 29.86
N ILE A 191 11.76 -5.13 29.42
CA ILE A 191 10.31 -5.23 29.63
C ILE A 191 9.93 -5.95 30.93
N GLN A 192 10.93 -6.30 31.76
CA GLN A 192 10.76 -6.90 33.08
C GLN A 192 9.94 -8.19 33.07
N CYS A 193 10.29 -9.11 32.17
CA CYS A 193 9.75 -10.46 32.15
C CYS A 193 9.98 -11.17 33.51
N GLN A 194 8.99 -11.93 33.96
CA GLN A 194 9.00 -12.61 35.27
C GLN A 194 9.27 -14.11 35.17
N ASP A 195 9.00 -14.69 34.01
CA ASP A 195 8.91 -16.14 33.80
C ASP A 195 10.10 -16.68 33.02
N ASN A 196 11.22 -15.94 33.04
CA ASN A 196 12.52 -16.26 32.46
C ASN A 196 12.39 -16.81 31.01
N PRO A 197 11.96 -16.02 30.02
CA PRO A 197 11.83 -16.50 28.64
C PRO A 197 13.17 -16.99 28.08
N THR A 198 13.15 -17.95 27.14
CA THR A 198 14.38 -18.54 26.54
C THR A 198 14.18 -18.87 25.07
N PHE A 199 15.21 -18.64 24.24
CA PHE A 199 15.26 -19.15 22.86
C PHE A 199 15.66 -20.63 22.75
N MET A 200 15.83 -21.32 23.88
CA MET A 200 16.21 -22.73 23.95
C MET A 200 15.07 -23.59 24.53
N ALA A 201 13.85 -23.44 23.98
CA ALA A 201 12.66 -24.17 24.44
C ALA A 201 12.85 -25.69 24.57
N PHE A 202 13.67 -26.27 23.69
CA PHE A 202 14.00 -27.70 23.67
C PHE A 202 15.49 -27.98 23.96
N GLY A 203 16.21 -26.98 24.50
CA GLY A 203 17.66 -27.02 24.71
C GLY A 203 18.47 -26.79 23.43
N VAL A 204 19.80 -26.75 23.56
CA VAL A 204 20.71 -26.41 22.45
C VAL A 204 20.83 -27.49 21.36
N LYS A 205 20.36 -28.71 21.64
CA LYS A 205 20.48 -29.89 20.75
C LYS A 205 19.22 -30.18 19.91
N ASP A 206 18.06 -29.65 20.28
CA ASP A 206 16.81 -29.79 19.52
C ASP A 206 16.25 -28.40 19.19
N ARG A 207 16.16 -28.08 17.89
CA ARG A 207 15.58 -26.83 17.36
C ARG A 207 15.94 -25.56 18.16
N PRO A 208 17.25 -25.25 18.32
CA PRO A 208 17.67 -24.02 18.97
C PRO A 208 17.08 -22.79 18.26
N GLY A 209 16.80 -21.75 19.03
CA GLY A 209 16.07 -20.56 18.59
C GLY A 209 14.56 -20.62 18.87
N ARG A 210 14.00 -21.78 19.24
CA ARG A 210 12.59 -21.89 19.63
C ARG A 210 12.32 -21.18 20.95
N LEU A 211 11.33 -20.30 20.95
CA LEU A 211 10.96 -19.50 22.12
C LEU A 211 10.07 -20.30 23.08
N ALA A 212 10.51 -20.42 24.33
CA ALA A 212 9.64 -20.74 25.44
C ALA A 212 9.37 -19.47 26.26
N ILE A 213 8.10 -19.08 26.35
CA ILE A 213 7.63 -17.87 27.06
C ILE A 213 6.26 -18.16 27.68
N SER A 214 5.96 -17.52 28.81
CA SER A 214 4.62 -17.61 29.43
C SER A 214 3.63 -16.67 28.72
N PRO A 215 2.31 -16.94 28.74
CA PRO A 215 1.32 -16.00 28.22
C PRO A 215 1.45 -14.60 28.85
N ARG A 216 1.75 -14.53 30.15
CA ARG A 216 1.99 -13.28 30.86
C ARG A 216 3.16 -12.50 30.28
N ASP A 217 4.34 -13.10 30.14
CA ASP A 217 5.50 -12.39 29.58
C ASP A 217 5.33 -12.09 28.10
N PHE A 218 4.62 -12.94 27.37
CA PHE A 218 4.34 -12.68 25.97
C PHE A 218 3.41 -11.46 25.79
N ALA A 219 2.47 -11.26 26.72
CA ALA A 219 1.66 -10.05 26.77
C ALA A 219 2.49 -8.78 27.05
N ARG A 220 3.65 -8.86 27.75
CA ARG A 220 4.57 -7.71 27.89
C ARG A 220 5.12 -7.29 26.54
N PHE A 221 5.53 -8.27 25.74
CA PHE A 221 6.01 -8.02 24.38
C PHE A 221 4.90 -7.43 23.50
N GLY A 222 3.66 -7.94 23.61
CA GLY A 222 2.49 -7.33 22.98
C GLY A 222 2.27 -5.87 23.40
N LEU A 223 2.43 -5.57 24.71
CA LEU A 223 2.27 -4.24 25.26
C LEU A 223 3.34 -3.27 24.75
N LEU A 224 4.59 -3.73 24.58
CA LEU A 224 5.65 -2.91 23.97
C LEU A 224 5.23 -2.41 22.57
N TYR A 225 4.67 -3.27 21.74
CA TYR A 225 4.20 -2.89 20.40
C TYR A 225 2.91 -2.08 20.43
N LEU A 226 1.98 -2.39 21.34
CA LEU A 226 0.78 -1.58 21.60
C LEU A 226 1.15 -0.13 21.96
N ARG A 227 2.27 0.04 22.68
CA ARG A 227 2.84 1.35 23.05
C ARG A 227 3.90 1.85 22.07
N LYS A 228 3.91 1.31 20.84
CA LYS A 228 4.75 1.76 19.72
C LYS A 228 6.24 1.81 20.10
N GLY A 229 6.73 0.75 20.74
CA GLY A 229 8.12 0.58 21.12
C GLY A 229 8.56 1.30 22.40
N ARG A 230 7.64 2.01 23.07
CA ARG A 230 7.91 2.68 24.34
C ARG A 230 7.63 1.73 25.51
N TRP A 231 8.54 1.73 26.48
CA TRP A 231 8.37 1.07 27.77
C TRP A 231 8.67 2.08 28.88
N ARG A 232 7.63 2.53 29.59
CA ARG A 232 7.71 3.64 30.54
C ARG A 232 8.33 4.89 29.90
N ASP A 233 9.50 5.30 30.38
CA ASP A 233 10.22 6.49 29.94
C ASP A 233 11.26 6.19 28.85
N THR A 234 11.45 4.92 28.49
CA THR A 234 12.45 4.49 27.52
C THR A 234 11.79 4.09 26.20
N GLN A 235 12.36 4.55 25.08
CA GLN A 235 12.02 4.07 23.75
C GLN A 235 12.97 2.88 23.44
N LEU A 236 12.48 1.65 23.58
CA LEU A 236 13.33 0.44 23.42
C LEU A 236 13.60 0.10 21.96
N ILE A 237 12.60 0.32 21.10
CA ILE A 237 12.68 0.22 19.65
C ILE A 237 11.97 1.45 19.08
N SER A 238 12.44 2.03 17.98
CA SER A 238 11.81 3.25 17.43
C SER A 238 10.31 3.07 17.18
N ARG A 239 9.57 4.17 17.32
CA ARG A 239 8.13 4.22 16.99
C ARG A 239 7.87 3.76 15.56
N GLU A 240 8.75 4.16 14.64
CA GLU A 240 8.66 3.85 13.23
C GLU A 240 8.76 2.33 13.00
N HIS A 241 9.82 1.68 13.47
CA HIS A 241 9.97 0.23 13.33
C HIS A 241 8.86 -0.55 14.05
N ALA A 242 8.46 -0.13 15.26
CA ALA A 242 7.35 -0.76 15.98
C ALA A 242 6.03 -0.68 15.20
N THR A 243 5.76 0.46 14.56
CA THR A 243 4.56 0.67 13.74
C THR A 243 4.64 -0.11 12.42
N MET A 244 5.76 0.01 11.72
CA MET A 244 6.01 -0.69 10.46
C MET A 244 5.85 -2.20 10.61
N ALA A 245 6.33 -2.76 11.73
CA ALA A 245 6.28 -4.19 11.98
C ALA A 245 4.86 -4.77 11.93
N VAL A 246 3.85 -3.98 12.32
CA VAL A 246 2.46 -4.44 12.49
C VAL A 246 1.48 -3.79 11.51
N ALA A 247 1.92 -2.81 10.72
CA ALA A 247 1.06 -2.05 9.82
C ALA A 247 1.53 -2.02 8.35
N SER A 248 2.59 -2.75 8.00
CA SER A 248 3.12 -2.83 6.63
C SER A 248 3.03 -4.27 6.06
N PRO A 249 1.81 -4.81 5.87
CA PRO A 249 1.65 -6.16 5.33
C PRO A 249 2.12 -6.24 3.88
N LEU A 250 2.56 -7.44 3.48
CA LEU A 250 2.88 -7.76 2.09
C LEU A 250 1.69 -7.48 1.17
N PRO A 251 1.94 -6.90 -0.03
CA PRO A 251 0.87 -6.65 -0.97
C PRO A 251 0.34 -7.98 -1.53
N ASN A 252 -0.97 -8.01 -1.78
CA ASN A 252 -1.68 -9.13 -2.40
C ASN A 252 -1.13 -9.53 -3.78
N SER A 253 -0.36 -8.66 -4.44
CA SER A 253 0.34 -8.96 -5.68
C SER A 253 1.47 -9.98 -5.52
N ILE A 254 2.06 -10.15 -4.33
CA ILE A 254 3.05 -11.19 -4.08
C ILE A 254 2.33 -12.55 -4.04
N PRO A 255 2.58 -13.46 -4.99
CA PRO A 255 1.95 -14.77 -5.00
C PRO A 255 2.52 -15.67 -3.90
N ARG A 256 1.82 -16.75 -3.57
CA ARG A 256 2.40 -17.85 -2.80
C ARG A 256 3.41 -18.61 -3.67
N ALA A 257 4.56 -18.95 -3.11
CA ALA A 257 5.57 -19.76 -3.79
C ALA A 257 5.02 -21.15 -4.14
N ALA A 258 5.49 -21.72 -5.25
CA ALA A 258 5.22 -23.10 -5.60
C ALA A 258 5.98 -24.06 -4.68
N LYS A 259 5.76 -25.36 -4.85
CA LYS A 259 6.50 -26.41 -4.12
C LYS A 259 7.61 -27.02 -4.98
N ARG A 260 8.46 -26.18 -5.56
CA ARG A 260 9.66 -26.62 -6.30
C ARG A 260 10.89 -26.46 -5.41
N ALA A 261 11.52 -27.57 -5.03
CA ALA A 261 12.73 -27.55 -4.22
C ALA A 261 13.90 -26.88 -4.96
N ALA A 262 14.73 -26.20 -4.19
CA ALA A 262 16.02 -25.67 -4.62
C ALA A 262 17.08 -26.02 -3.56
N GLU A 263 18.35 -25.86 -3.90
CA GLU A 263 19.46 -26.10 -2.99
C GLU A 263 19.37 -25.15 -1.78
N MET A 264 19.83 -25.65 -0.63
CA MET A 264 20.08 -24.87 0.58
C MET A 264 21.57 -24.99 0.89
N ILE A 265 22.10 -24.12 1.75
CA ILE A 265 23.49 -24.26 2.21
C ILE A 265 23.70 -25.65 2.85
N PRO A 266 24.87 -26.27 2.68
CA PRO A 266 25.14 -27.59 3.26
C PRO A 266 24.87 -27.61 4.77
N GLN A 267 24.26 -28.70 5.25
CA GLN A 267 23.93 -28.92 6.67
C GLN A 267 22.98 -27.87 7.27
N GLN A 268 22.23 -27.13 6.45
CA GLN A 268 21.15 -26.28 6.93
C GLN A 268 20.24 -27.07 7.87
N ARG A 269 19.89 -26.47 9.01
CA ARG A 269 18.89 -27.01 9.94
C ARG A 269 17.53 -26.36 9.70
N SER A 270 16.47 -27.00 10.20
CA SER A 270 15.15 -26.38 10.37
C SER A 270 14.90 -26.05 11.84
N ILE A 271 14.10 -25.01 12.08
CA ILE A 271 13.61 -24.63 13.41
C ILE A 271 12.20 -25.18 13.70
N GLY A 272 11.59 -25.93 12.76
CA GLY A 272 10.24 -26.45 12.88
C GLY A 272 9.95 -27.57 11.89
N SER A 273 9.20 -27.27 10.83
CA SER A 273 8.86 -28.20 9.75
C SER A 273 10.10 -28.87 9.15
N LYS A 274 10.05 -30.17 8.90
CA LYS A 274 11.13 -30.93 8.24
C LYS A 274 10.85 -31.20 6.75
N ASN A 275 9.78 -30.63 6.21
CA ASN A 275 9.41 -30.83 4.80
C ASN A 275 10.41 -30.14 3.87
N ILE A 276 10.72 -30.75 2.73
CA ILE A 276 11.52 -30.12 1.65
C ILE A 276 10.78 -30.35 0.34
N PRO A 277 10.34 -29.30 -0.38
CA PRO A 277 10.39 -27.90 0.02
C PRO A 277 9.39 -27.58 1.14
N ASP A 278 9.67 -26.55 1.96
CA ASP A 278 8.75 -26.07 3.00
C ASP A 278 7.99 -24.81 2.57
N ASN A 279 6.67 -24.85 2.69
CA ASN A 279 5.76 -23.73 2.46
C ASN A 279 4.41 -24.05 3.11
N GLN A 280 4.23 -23.65 4.36
CA GLN A 280 3.16 -24.14 5.23
C GLN A 280 1.81 -23.47 4.95
N CYS A 281 1.78 -22.16 4.73
CA CYS A 281 0.57 -21.38 4.46
C CYS A 281 0.84 -20.19 3.52
N ASP A 282 -0.23 -19.57 3.03
CA ASP A 282 -0.18 -18.30 2.30
C ASP A 282 -0.23 -17.11 3.28
N HIS A 283 0.16 -15.91 2.83
CA HIS A 283 0.12 -14.69 3.64
C HIS A 283 -1.27 -14.06 3.74
N VAL A 284 -2.15 -14.37 2.78
CA VAL A 284 -3.56 -13.93 2.72
C VAL A 284 -3.77 -12.42 2.95
N GLY A 285 -2.85 -11.60 2.44
CA GLY A 285 -2.87 -10.14 2.59
C GLY A 285 -2.70 -9.65 4.04
N SER A 286 -2.21 -10.53 4.90
CA SER A 286 -2.29 -10.40 6.36
C SER A 286 -0.98 -10.75 7.05
N TYR A 287 0.15 -10.66 6.35
CA TYR A 287 1.48 -10.94 6.90
C TYR A 287 2.41 -9.74 6.68
N SER A 288 2.97 -9.22 7.76
CA SER A 288 3.91 -8.11 7.80
C SER A 288 5.31 -8.63 8.19
N TRP A 289 6.13 -7.82 8.85
CA TRP A 289 7.45 -8.16 9.39
C TRP A 289 7.39 -9.22 10.50
N LEU A 290 7.09 -10.45 10.12
CA LEU A 290 6.85 -11.62 10.96
C LEU A 290 5.61 -11.56 11.88
N TRP A 291 4.76 -10.56 11.70
CA TRP A 291 3.46 -10.42 12.36
C TRP A 291 2.31 -10.78 11.43
N TRP A 292 1.25 -11.38 11.98
CA TRP A 292 -0.04 -11.48 11.30
C TRP A 292 -0.87 -10.22 11.61
N THR A 293 -1.52 -9.65 10.60
CA THR A 293 -2.41 -8.48 10.74
C THR A 293 -3.84 -8.86 10.39
N ASN A 294 -4.81 -8.03 10.79
CA ASN A 294 -6.19 -8.19 10.36
C ASN A 294 -6.41 -7.68 8.93
N GLY A 295 -5.61 -8.19 7.98
CA GLY A 295 -5.58 -7.77 6.59
C GLY A 295 -6.76 -8.29 5.76
N VAL A 296 -6.70 -8.00 4.46
CA VAL A 296 -7.72 -8.41 3.48
C VAL A 296 -7.06 -9.26 2.41
N ALA A 297 -7.55 -10.48 2.23
CA ALA A 297 -7.06 -11.44 1.26
C ALA A 297 -7.43 -11.04 -0.19
N ARG A 298 -6.86 -11.76 -1.16
CA ARG A 298 -7.04 -11.48 -2.61
C ARG A 298 -8.49 -11.60 -3.08
N ASP A 299 -9.30 -12.37 -2.37
CA ASP A 299 -10.75 -12.55 -2.62
C ASP A 299 -11.62 -11.51 -1.90
N GLY A 300 -11.01 -10.58 -1.16
CA GLY A 300 -11.72 -9.55 -0.38
C GLY A 300 -12.12 -9.99 1.04
N ALA A 301 -11.85 -11.24 1.43
CA ALA A 301 -12.14 -11.71 2.79
C ALA A 301 -11.15 -11.11 3.80
N ARG A 302 -11.66 -10.62 4.93
CA ARG A 302 -10.82 -10.15 6.06
C ARG A 302 -10.40 -11.34 6.92
N HIS A 303 -9.18 -11.32 7.44
CA HIS A 303 -8.64 -12.42 8.25
C HIS A 303 -9.46 -12.69 9.53
N TRP A 304 -9.73 -11.64 10.32
CA TRP A 304 -10.60 -11.70 11.49
C TRP A 304 -11.75 -10.70 11.33
N PRO A 305 -12.82 -11.08 10.61
CA PRO A 305 -13.93 -10.17 10.27
C PRO A 305 -14.70 -9.64 11.49
N ASP A 306 -14.68 -10.34 12.62
CA ASP A 306 -15.37 -9.93 13.86
C ASP A 306 -14.49 -9.09 14.80
N VAL A 307 -13.28 -8.75 14.37
CA VAL A 307 -12.25 -8.07 15.17
C VAL A 307 -11.90 -6.72 14.54
N PRO A 308 -11.58 -5.68 15.33
CA PRO A 308 -11.12 -4.40 14.80
C PRO A 308 -9.98 -4.54 13.78
N THR A 309 -9.99 -3.65 12.79
CA THR A 309 -9.09 -3.71 11.62
C THR A 309 -7.64 -3.44 11.97
N ASP A 310 -7.38 -2.83 13.13
CA ASP A 310 -6.05 -2.54 13.64
C ASP A 310 -5.45 -3.69 14.48
N ALA A 311 -6.16 -4.81 14.61
CA ALA A 311 -5.65 -5.97 15.33
C ALA A 311 -4.48 -6.65 14.60
N TYR A 312 -3.50 -7.10 15.38
CA TYR A 312 -2.35 -7.86 14.91
C TYR A 312 -1.93 -8.87 15.96
N GLY A 313 -1.21 -9.91 15.54
CA GLY A 313 -0.78 -10.95 16.46
C GLY A 313 0.17 -11.95 15.84
N CYS A 314 0.46 -12.99 16.60
CA CYS A 314 1.35 -14.07 16.19
C CYS A 314 0.84 -15.40 16.71
N PHE A 315 0.90 -16.42 15.86
CA PHE A 315 0.24 -17.71 16.07
C PHE A 315 1.23 -18.85 15.83
N GLY A 316 1.17 -19.87 16.70
CA GLY A 316 2.02 -21.05 16.66
C GLY A 316 1.21 -22.30 16.34
N HIS A 317 1.59 -23.00 15.26
CA HIS A 317 1.03 -24.30 14.85
C HIS A 317 -0.50 -24.29 14.64
N GLY A 318 -1.02 -23.25 13.97
CA GLY A 318 -2.43 -23.14 13.58
C GLY A 318 -3.39 -22.77 14.72
N GLY A 319 -2.98 -21.86 15.62
CA GLY A 319 -3.86 -21.29 16.66
C GLY A 319 -3.67 -21.69 18.13
N PRO A 320 -3.11 -22.86 18.51
CA PRO A 320 -3.02 -23.27 19.92
C PRO A 320 -2.18 -22.34 20.82
N ARG A 321 -1.34 -21.52 20.21
CA ARG A 321 -0.36 -20.65 20.86
C ARG A 321 -0.47 -19.29 20.21
N ALA A 322 -0.84 -18.26 20.96
CA ALA A 322 -0.97 -16.94 20.37
C ALA A 322 -0.68 -15.81 21.34
N MET A 323 -0.35 -14.67 20.75
CA MET A 323 -0.49 -13.36 21.37
C MET A 323 -1.08 -12.41 20.33
N VAL A 324 -2.16 -11.73 20.69
CA VAL A 324 -2.91 -10.83 19.81
C VAL A 324 -3.14 -9.52 20.53
N VAL A 325 -2.92 -8.41 19.83
CA VAL A 325 -3.10 -7.04 20.29
C VAL A 325 -4.23 -6.41 19.49
N VAL A 326 -5.11 -5.70 20.17
CA VAL A 326 -6.20 -4.91 19.57
C VAL A 326 -6.05 -3.45 20.05
N PRO A 327 -5.32 -2.60 19.29
CA PRO A 327 -4.93 -1.28 19.76
C PRO A 327 -6.09 -0.35 20.09
N SER A 328 -7.12 -0.32 19.25
CA SER A 328 -8.35 0.46 19.40
C SER A 328 -9.10 0.15 20.70
N LEU A 329 -8.86 -1.01 21.31
CA LEU A 329 -9.47 -1.40 22.59
C LEU A 329 -8.49 -1.38 23.77
N ASP A 330 -7.22 -1.03 23.52
CA ASP A 330 -6.09 -1.16 24.45
C ASP A 330 -6.07 -2.56 25.11
N LEU A 331 -6.21 -3.59 24.26
CA LEU A 331 -6.38 -4.98 24.67
C LEU A 331 -5.27 -5.88 24.13
N ILE A 332 -4.87 -6.85 24.93
CA ILE A 332 -3.97 -7.93 24.55
C ILE A 332 -4.54 -9.23 25.11
N VAL A 333 -4.51 -10.28 24.32
CA VAL A 333 -4.76 -11.65 24.78
C VAL A 333 -3.56 -12.52 24.44
N SER A 334 -3.16 -13.40 25.35
CA SER A 334 -2.18 -14.43 25.06
C SER A 334 -2.59 -15.76 25.65
N TRP A 335 -2.34 -16.84 24.93
CA TRP A 335 -2.63 -18.20 25.36
C TRP A 335 -1.62 -19.21 24.84
N ASN A 336 -1.53 -20.34 25.52
CA ASN A 336 -0.75 -21.50 25.11
C ASN A 336 -1.52 -22.79 25.43
N ASP A 337 -1.23 -23.85 24.68
CA ASP A 337 -1.93 -25.13 24.66
C ASP A 337 -3.47 -25.01 24.59
N ALA A 338 -3.97 -23.98 23.89
CA ALA A 338 -5.40 -23.83 23.61
C ALA A 338 -5.89 -24.96 22.70
N LYS A 339 -7.21 -25.08 22.55
CA LYS A 339 -7.93 -26.02 21.66
C LYS A 339 -8.24 -25.43 20.28
N ILE A 340 -7.87 -24.17 20.03
CA ILE A 340 -8.09 -23.44 18.77
C ILE A 340 -7.19 -24.03 17.66
N ARG A 341 -7.77 -24.48 16.55
CA ARG A 341 -7.06 -25.19 15.47
C ARG A 341 -7.37 -24.70 14.04
N SER A 342 -8.18 -23.64 13.88
CA SER A 342 -8.55 -23.08 12.58
C SER A 342 -8.74 -21.58 12.64
N ALA A 343 -8.70 -20.91 11.48
CA ALA A 343 -8.91 -19.47 11.37
C ALA A 343 -10.31 -19.05 11.87
N GLU A 344 -11.34 -19.87 11.65
CA GLU A 344 -12.70 -19.61 12.15
C GLU A 344 -12.74 -19.67 13.68
N MET A 345 -12.04 -20.64 14.28
CA MET A 345 -11.93 -20.75 15.74
C MET A 345 -11.14 -19.57 16.33
N GLU A 346 -10.08 -19.14 15.65
CA GLU A 346 -9.29 -17.96 16.01
C GLU A 346 -10.17 -16.70 15.99
N ASN A 347 -10.88 -16.45 14.89
CA ASN A 347 -11.80 -15.33 14.78
C ASN A 347 -12.90 -15.40 15.84
N HIS A 348 -13.47 -16.57 16.14
CA HIS A 348 -14.48 -16.71 17.19
C HIS A 348 -13.93 -16.36 18.58
N ALA A 349 -12.76 -16.87 18.94
CA ALA A 349 -12.11 -16.55 20.22
C ALA A 349 -11.83 -15.04 20.34
N LEU A 350 -11.28 -14.43 19.30
CA LEU A 350 -11.03 -12.99 19.29
C LEU A 350 -12.34 -12.17 19.28
N GLY A 351 -13.40 -12.65 18.63
CA GLY A 351 -14.73 -12.06 18.68
C GLY A 351 -15.32 -12.06 20.10
N LEU A 352 -15.11 -13.13 20.89
CA LEU A 352 -15.51 -13.16 22.31
C LEU A 352 -14.76 -12.11 23.14
N LEU A 353 -13.47 -11.90 22.86
CA LEU A 353 -12.68 -10.84 23.49
C LEU A 353 -13.23 -9.44 23.17
N VAL A 354 -13.55 -9.18 21.90
CA VAL A 354 -14.14 -7.91 21.45
C VAL A 354 -15.53 -7.69 22.04
N GLN A 355 -16.35 -8.74 22.11
CA GLN A 355 -17.64 -8.70 22.80
C GLN A 355 -17.47 -8.36 24.28
N ALA A 356 -16.47 -8.93 24.95
CA ALA A 356 -16.19 -8.60 26.35
C ALA A 356 -15.92 -7.09 26.54
N ALA A 357 -15.30 -6.44 25.56
CA ALA A 357 -15.04 -5.00 25.57
C ALA A 357 -16.23 -4.12 25.15
N SER A 358 -17.24 -4.73 24.52
CA SER A 358 -18.43 -4.06 23.99
C SER A 358 -19.67 -4.25 24.87
N SER A 359 -19.66 -5.25 25.74
CA SER A 359 -20.71 -5.52 26.74
C SER A 359 -20.70 -4.47 27.86
N ARG A 360 -21.81 -3.74 28.04
CA ARG A 360 -21.96 -2.69 29.05
C ARG A 360 -22.19 -3.24 30.47
N PRO A 361 -21.66 -2.58 31.52
CA PRO A 361 -22.31 -2.51 32.83
C PRO A 361 -23.54 -1.61 32.73
N GLY A 362 -24.72 -2.09 33.13
CA GLY A 362 -25.91 -1.25 33.40
C GLY A 362 -26.54 -0.57 32.17
N ASN A 363 -27.64 -1.15 31.69
CA ASN A 363 -28.38 -0.69 30.52
C ASN A 363 -29.27 0.54 30.84
N THR A 364 -28.88 1.74 30.43
CA THR A 364 -29.83 2.76 29.94
C THR A 364 -29.87 2.66 28.43
N ARG A 365 -30.93 2.06 27.88
CA ARG A 365 -31.17 2.08 26.42
C ARG A 365 -31.43 3.52 25.98
N GLY A 366 -30.50 4.12 25.26
CA GLY A 366 -30.80 5.23 24.35
C GLY A 366 -31.88 4.79 23.35
N LYS A 367 -32.82 5.69 23.01
CA LYS A 367 -33.89 5.40 22.04
C LYS A 367 -33.28 5.12 20.67
N ARG A 368 -33.41 3.87 20.17
CA ARG A 368 -33.13 3.53 18.77
C ARG A 368 -34.02 4.38 17.86
N GLY A 369 -33.42 5.17 17.00
CA GLY A 369 -34.12 6.05 16.05
C GLY A 369 -34.08 5.49 14.64
N ASP A 370 -35.19 5.62 13.91
CA ASP A 370 -35.23 5.45 12.46
C ASP A 370 -35.10 6.83 11.81
N PHE A 371 -34.09 6.99 10.96
CA PHE A 371 -33.82 8.21 10.21
C PHE A 371 -34.75 8.42 9.00
N GLY A 372 -35.65 7.46 8.74
CA GLY A 372 -36.59 7.51 7.63
C GLY A 372 -35.89 7.41 6.28
N SER A 373 -36.58 7.87 5.23
CA SER A 373 -36.09 7.81 3.85
C SER A 373 -35.64 9.18 3.36
N ARG A 374 -34.49 9.24 2.68
CA ARG A 374 -34.01 10.42 1.97
C ARG A 374 -33.85 10.16 0.48
N ALA A 375 -33.84 11.22 -0.32
CA ALA A 375 -33.34 11.19 -1.69
C ALA A 375 -31.88 11.65 -1.70
N GLY A 376 -31.07 11.03 -2.56
CA GLY A 376 -29.68 11.41 -2.80
C GLY A 376 -29.37 11.35 -4.28
N VAL A 377 -28.31 12.03 -4.69
CA VAL A 377 -27.78 11.98 -6.06
C VAL A 377 -26.41 11.29 -5.99
N MET A 378 -26.06 10.52 -7.00
CA MET A 378 -24.75 9.87 -7.05
C MET A 378 -23.62 10.88 -6.92
N TRP A 379 -22.57 10.52 -6.19
CA TRP A 379 -21.39 11.36 -5.93
C TRP A 379 -21.62 12.57 -5.02
N ASP A 380 -22.88 12.89 -4.69
CA ASP A 380 -23.20 13.89 -3.68
C ASP A 380 -23.27 13.26 -2.29
N CYS A 381 -22.89 14.05 -1.29
CA CYS A 381 -22.92 13.63 0.10
C CYS A 381 -24.30 13.85 0.71
N THR A 382 -24.95 12.76 1.14
CA THR A 382 -26.15 12.79 2.00
C THR A 382 -25.74 12.63 3.45
N GLU A 383 -26.28 13.46 4.36
CA GLU A 383 -25.82 13.51 5.75
C GLU A 383 -26.96 13.36 6.75
N TRP A 384 -26.76 12.59 7.82
CA TRP A 384 -27.67 12.48 8.96
C TRP A 384 -26.97 12.88 10.25
N SER A 385 -27.74 13.21 11.29
CA SER A 385 -27.21 13.61 12.58
C SER A 385 -27.97 12.95 13.73
N VAL A 386 -27.25 12.47 14.74
CA VAL A 386 -27.76 12.16 16.08
C VAL A 386 -27.36 13.32 16.99
N LYS A 387 -28.29 13.83 17.81
CA LYS A 387 -28.02 14.92 18.76
C LYS A 387 -28.16 14.45 20.19
N ASN A 388 -27.59 15.22 21.12
CA ASN A 388 -27.65 15.00 22.57
C ASN A 388 -27.07 13.63 22.96
N VAL A 389 -25.96 13.26 22.33
CA VAL A 389 -25.26 11.99 22.58
C VAL A 389 -24.33 12.19 23.76
N SER A 390 -24.61 11.52 24.88
CA SER A 390 -23.70 11.57 26.03
C SER A 390 -22.44 10.75 25.73
N HIS A 391 -21.27 11.32 25.97
CA HIS A 391 -19.99 10.64 25.81
C HIS A 391 -19.06 10.92 27.00
N SER A 392 -18.14 9.99 27.26
CA SER A 392 -17.11 10.11 28.29
C SER A 392 -15.73 9.95 27.65
N GLY A 393 -14.78 10.82 27.98
CA GLY A 393 -13.49 10.84 27.29
C GLY A 393 -13.51 11.72 26.03
N ASP A 394 -12.46 11.61 25.22
CA ASP A 394 -12.34 12.36 23.97
C ASP A 394 -13.36 11.83 22.94
N PRO A 395 -14.31 12.65 22.44
CA PRO A 395 -15.29 12.20 21.46
C PRO A 395 -14.65 11.76 20.15
N PHE A 396 -13.44 12.20 19.81
CA PHE A 396 -12.74 11.77 18.60
C PHE A 396 -12.18 10.34 18.69
N ASP A 397 -12.16 9.74 19.89
CA ASP A 397 -11.78 8.34 20.10
C ASP A 397 -12.97 7.37 20.04
N VAL A 398 -14.21 7.87 19.89
CA VAL A 398 -15.41 7.03 19.82
C VAL A 398 -15.58 6.44 18.41
N LEU A 399 -15.51 5.10 18.33
CA LEU A 399 -15.79 4.38 17.10
C LEU A 399 -17.30 4.22 16.91
N ALA A 400 -17.84 4.93 15.92
CA ALA A 400 -19.21 4.82 15.47
C ALA A 400 -19.23 4.69 13.94
N THR A 401 -20.03 3.77 13.41
CA THR A 401 -20.09 3.48 11.97
C THR A 401 -21.52 3.36 11.50
N ALA A 402 -21.74 3.50 10.19
CA ALA A 402 -22.99 3.21 9.52
C ALA A 402 -22.72 2.30 8.31
N THR A 403 -23.34 1.12 8.29
CA THR A 403 -23.22 0.17 7.18
C THR A 403 -24.44 0.28 6.28
N PHE A 404 -24.24 0.83 5.08
CA PHE A 404 -25.21 0.93 3.99
C PHE A 404 -25.21 -0.36 3.16
N SER A 405 -26.37 -0.79 2.71
CA SER A 405 -26.61 -1.98 1.88
C SER A 405 -27.51 -1.62 0.71
N HIS A 406 -27.07 -1.87 -0.51
CA HIS A 406 -27.87 -1.64 -1.71
C HIS A 406 -28.90 -2.75 -1.89
N ALA A 407 -30.17 -2.38 -2.00
CA ALA A 407 -31.29 -3.32 -1.98
C ALA A 407 -31.25 -4.32 -3.15
N ALA A 408 -30.84 -3.89 -4.35
CA ALA A 408 -30.90 -4.75 -5.53
C ALA A 408 -29.70 -5.69 -5.70
N THR A 409 -28.51 -5.34 -5.18
CA THR A 409 -27.31 -6.17 -5.39
C THR A 409 -26.66 -6.66 -4.11
N GLY A 410 -27.16 -6.25 -2.93
CA GLY A 410 -26.57 -6.57 -1.64
C GLY A 410 -25.21 -5.91 -1.36
N GLN A 411 -24.71 -5.03 -2.23
CA GLN A 411 -23.44 -4.33 -2.02
C GLN A 411 -23.47 -3.55 -0.71
N LYS A 412 -22.43 -3.69 0.10
CA LYS A 412 -22.30 -2.99 1.38
C LYS A 412 -21.24 -1.90 1.33
N ARG A 413 -21.48 -0.79 2.03
CA ARG A 413 -20.52 0.28 2.25
C ARG A 413 -20.62 0.75 3.69
N THR A 414 -19.51 0.75 4.41
CA THR A 414 -19.45 1.22 5.79
C THR A 414 -18.71 2.55 5.83
N THR A 415 -19.30 3.54 6.49
CA THR A 415 -18.74 4.88 6.71
C THR A 415 -18.67 5.13 8.21
N GLU A 416 -17.68 5.91 8.66
CA GLU A 416 -17.60 6.34 10.05
C GLU A 416 -18.61 7.46 10.32
N MET A 417 -19.08 7.51 11.57
CA MET A 417 -19.73 8.67 12.12
C MET A 417 -18.66 9.55 12.76
N PHE A 418 -18.86 10.85 12.76
CA PHE A 418 -17.92 11.80 13.34
C PHE A 418 -18.63 12.75 14.29
N TYR A 419 -17.92 13.16 15.34
CA TYR A 419 -18.35 14.20 16.25
C TYR A 419 -18.23 15.57 15.57
N ASP A 420 -19.30 16.37 15.62
CA ASP A 420 -19.40 17.69 14.98
C ASP A 420 -19.58 18.82 16.00
N GLY A 421 -19.32 18.56 17.29
CA GLY A 421 -19.54 19.51 18.38
C GLY A 421 -20.97 19.48 18.93
N ASP A 422 -21.20 20.19 20.03
CA ASP A 422 -22.52 20.35 20.69
C ASP A 422 -23.29 19.03 20.85
N ASP A 423 -22.60 18.00 21.35
CA ASP A 423 -23.13 16.63 21.55
C ASP A 423 -23.81 16.05 20.29
N THR A 424 -23.36 16.49 19.11
CA THR A 424 -23.89 16.11 17.81
C THR A 424 -22.90 15.21 17.09
N TRP A 425 -23.42 14.09 16.61
CA TRP A 425 -22.72 13.12 15.79
C TRP A 425 -23.34 13.09 14.41
N ARG A 426 -22.53 13.03 13.37
CA ARG A 426 -22.99 12.98 11.99
C ARG A 426 -22.48 11.75 11.27
N LEU A 427 -23.24 11.33 10.28
CA LEU A 427 -22.82 10.30 9.34
C LEU A 427 -23.10 10.78 7.92
N ARG A 428 -22.15 10.51 7.03
CA ARG A 428 -22.21 10.93 5.63
C ARG A 428 -22.17 9.71 4.72
N PHE A 429 -23.03 9.70 3.72
CA PHE A 429 -23.06 8.68 2.69
C PHE A 429 -23.04 9.33 1.30
N THR A 430 -22.10 8.88 0.48
CA THR A 430 -22.05 9.21 -0.93
C THR A 430 -22.54 8.02 -1.72
N GLY A 431 -23.67 8.20 -2.41
CA GLY A 431 -24.23 7.14 -3.23
C GLY A 431 -23.34 6.87 -4.43
N THR A 432 -22.84 5.64 -4.58
CA THR A 432 -21.95 5.27 -5.69
C THR A 432 -22.62 4.50 -6.80
N ARG A 433 -23.89 4.19 -6.59
CA ARG A 433 -24.75 3.53 -7.55
C ARG A 433 -26.19 3.95 -7.31
N ALA A 434 -26.90 4.15 -8.41
CA ALA A 434 -28.31 4.46 -8.38
C ALA A 434 -29.12 3.28 -7.82
N GLY A 435 -30.18 3.59 -7.10
CA GLY A 435 -31.07 2.63 -6.47
C GLY A 435 -31.26 2.88 -4.97
N LYS A 436 -32.02 1.99 -4.34
CA LYS A 436 -32.35 2.09 -2.92
C LYS A 436 -31.22 1.50 -2.07
N TRP A 437 -30.80 2.27 -1.07
CA TRP A 437 -29.86 1.85 -0.03
C TRP A 437 -30.54 1.90 1.34
N THR A 438 -30.26 0.93 2.19
CA THR A 438 -30.65 0.93 3.61
C THR A 438 -29.41 0.92 4.47
N PHE A 439 -29.44 1.49 5.67
CA PHE A 439 -28.30 1.43 6.57
C PHE A 439 -28.67 1.11 8.01
N LYS A 440 -27.66 0.63 8.75
CA LYS A 440 -27.70 0.44 10.20
C LYS A 440 -26.40 0.96 10.83
N THR A 441 -26.52 1.70 11.92
CA THR A 441 -25.39 2.20 12.71
C THR A 441 -24.89 1.19 13.73
N SER A 442 -23.61 1.28 14.08
CA SER A 442 -23.01 0.50 15.16
C SER A 442 -21.98 1.32 15.94
N SER A 443 -22.06 1.30 17.27
CA SER A 443 -21.10 1.96 18.16
C SER A 443 -21.10 1.32 19.55
N ASN A 444 -20.01 1.52 20.30
CA ASN A 444 -19.99 1.25 21.74
C ASN A 444 -20.83 2.26 22.54
N VAL A 445 -21.07 3.46 22.00
CA VAL A 445 -21.94 4.49 22.60
C VAL A 445 -23.43 4.16 22.37
N PRO A 446 -24.25 4.01 23.43
CA PRO A 446 -25.67 3.62 23.33
C PRO A 446 -26.50 4.43 22.34
N GLU A 447 -26.28 5.73 22.35
CA GLU A 447 -27.05 6.70 21.61
C GLU A 447 -26.63 6.77 20.15
N LEU A 448 -25.56 6.07 19.74
CA LEU A 448 -25.10 5.97 18.35
C LEU A 448 -25.35 4.58 17.75
N ASP A 449 -25.75 3.59 18.56
CA ASP A 449 -25.85 2.20 18.14
C ASP A 449 -27.27 1.82 17.68
N GLY A 450 -27.34 1.14 16.53
CA GLY A 450 -28.55 0.46 16.09
C GLY A 450 -29.64 1.34 15.47
N HIS A 451 -29.34 2.59 15.13
CA HIS A 451 -30.18 3.43 14.27
C HIS A 451 -30.25 2.86 12.85
N THR A 452 -31.38 3.04 12.18
CA THR A 452 -31.59 2.62 10.78
C THR A 452 -31.98 3.79 9.90
N GLY A 453 -31.90 3.62 8.58
CA GLY A 453 -32.46 4.58 7.63
C GLY A 453 -32.39 4.08 6.20
N THR A 454 -32.94 4.86 5.28
CA THR A 454 -32.97 4.58 3.84
C THR A 454 -32.55 5.80 3.03
N VAL A 455 -31.87 5.59 1.91
CA VAL A 455 -31.64 6.61 0.89
C VAL A 455 -31.86 6.04 -0.51
N THR A 456 -32.67 6.72 -1.33
CA THR A 456 -32.84 6.40 -2.74
C THR A 456 -31.94 7.30 -3.55
N VAL A 457 -30.94 6.71 -4.20
CA VAL A 457 -29.91 7.41 -4.98
C VAL A 457 -30.30 7.43 -6.45
N THR A 458 -30.29 8.60 -7.10
CA THR A 458 -30.43 8.73 -8.55
C THR A 458 -29.07 9.03 -9.20
N ALA A 459 -28.92 8.75 -10.50
CA ALA A 459 -27.71 9.09 -11.23
C ALA A 459 -27.47 10.62 -11.21
N ASN A 460 -26.20 11.03 -11.16
CA ASN A 460 -25.87 12.46 -11.21
C ASN A 460 -26.10 13.02 -12.61
N PRO A 461 -26.96 14.04 -12.79
CA PRO A 461 -27.19 14.63 -14.10
C PRO A 461 -25.94 15.35 -14.64
N ASN A 462 -25.05 15.82 -13.77
CA ASN A 462 -23.80 16.47 -14.15
C ASN A 462 -22.67 15.44 -14.34
N ARG A 463 -22.36 15.11 -15.60
CA ARG A 463 -21.31 14.14 -15.95
C ARG A 463 -19.89 14.59 -15.58
N ASN A 464 -19.67 15.84 -15.17
CA ASN A 464 -18.37 16.32 -14.71
C ASN A 464 -18.11 15.98 -13.24
N VAL A 465 -19.14 15.71 -12.44
CA VAL A 465 -18.97 15.20 -11.09
C VAL A 465 -18.54 13.73 -11.17
N LYS A 466 -17.36 13.43 -10.65
CA LYS A 466 -16.78 12.09 -10.62
C LYS A 466 -16.89 11.50 -9.23
N GLY A 467 -16.89 10.17 -9.15
CA GLY A 467 -16.88 9.44 -7.90
C GLY A 467 -15.50 9.40 -7.25
N PHE A 468 -15.28 8.40 -6.42
CA PHE A 468 -14.05 8.29 -5.63
C PHE A 468 -12.83 7.99 -6.50
N LEU A 469 -11.69 8.57 -6.10
CA LEU A 469 -10.40 8.00 -6.44
C LEU A 469 -10.28 6.63 -5.76
N THR A 470 -9.94 5.63 -6.54
CA THR A 470 -9.83 4.21 -6.19
C THR A 470 -8.63 3.63 -6.94
N HIS A 471 -8.56 2.30 -7.04
CA HIS A 471 -7.53 1.61 -7.81
C HIS A 471 -8.09 0.42 -8.59
N VAL A 472 -7.43 0.08 -9.71
CA VAL A 472 -7.60 -1.18 -10.44
C VAL A 472 -6.23 -1.84 -10.50
N GLY A 473 -6.06 -2.94 -9.75
CA GLY A 473 -4.74 -3.50 -9.52
C GLY A 473 -3.83 -2.47 -8.84
N ASN A 474 -2.73 -2.11 -9.50
CA ASN A 474 -1.72 -1.16 -9.03
C ASN A 474 -1.85 0.25 -9.66
N LYS A 475 -2.96 0.57 -10.32
CA LYS A 475 -3.17 1.88 -10.96
C LYS A 475 -4.26 2.64 -10.24
N TYR A 476 -4.03 3.92 -9.95
CA TYR A 476 -5.11 4.80 -9.51
C TYR A 476 -6.15 4.94 -10.61
N ALA A 477 -7.43 4.87 -10.21
CA ALA A 477 -8.54 5.09 -11.10
C ALA A 477 -9.59 5.97 -10.42
N ILE A 478 -10.29 6.81 -11.16
CA ILE A 478 -11.43 7.56 -10.68
C ILE A 478 -12.72 6.90 -11.16
N GLN A 479 -13.72 6.80 -10.29
CA GLN A 479 -15.07 6.34 -10.64
C GLN A 479 -15.77 7.41 -11.49
N VAL A 480 -16.38 7.01 -12.61
CA VAL A 480 -16.95 7.97 -13.56
C VAL A 480 -18.47 7.92 -13.59
N THR A 481 -19.09 6.89 -14.17
CA THR A 481 -20.55 6.80 -14.21
C THR A 481 -21.12 6.15 -12.96
N ASP A 482 -20.49 5.08 -12.47
CA ASP A 482 -20.80 4.36 -11.24
C ASP A 482 -19.51 3.72 -10.69
N ASP A 483 -19.63 2.86 -9.69
CA ASP A 483 -18.48 2.18 -9.09
C ASP A 483 -17.87 1.05 -9.93
N THR A 484 -18.43 0.76 -11.11
CA THR A 484 -17.89 -0.20 -12.08
C THR A 484 -17.18 0.46 -13.27
N ASP A 485 -17.45 1.74 -13.56
CA ASP A 485 -16.74 2.52 -14.59
C ASP A 485 -15.54 3.27 -13.98
N LEU A 486 -14.33 2.74 -14.20
CA LEU A 486 -13.07 3.20 -13.61
C LEU A 486 -12.11 3.72 -14.69
N ARG A 487 -11.51 4.91 -14.49
CA ARG A 487 -10.56 5.52 -15.44
C ARG A 487 -9.26 5.96 -14.77
N GLY A 488 -8.11 5.77 -15.40
CA GLY A 488 -6.79 6.05 -14.80
C GLY A 488 -6.59 7.49 -14.29
N TYR A 489 -5.76 7.67 -13.24
CA TYR A 489 -5.45 8.97 -12.58
C TYR A 489 -3.96 9.08 -12.15
N LEU A 490 -3.35 10.28 -12.12
CA LEU A 490 -1.91 10.55 -11.86
C LEU A 490 -1.68 11.78 -10.94
N PHE A 491 -0.51 11.88 -10.25
CA PHE A 491 -0.11 12.98 -9.34
C PHE A 491 1.16 13.74 -9.83
N ASP A 492 1.31 15.01 -9.43
CA ASP A 492 2.41 15.96 -9.75
C ASP A 492 2.82 16.77 -8.49
N LEU A 493 4.09 17.19 -8.33
CA LEU A 493 4.66 17.88 -7.14
C LEU A 493 5.30 19.24 -7.51
N HIS A 494 4.95 20.33 -6.79
CA HIS A 494 5.14 21.74 -7.23
C HIS A 494 6.26 22.59 -6.53
N GLU A 495 6.56 23.76 -7.14
CA GLU A 495 7.78 24.58 -7.32
C GLU A 495 8.56 25.23 -6.12
N TRP A 496 8.44 24.83 -4.84
CA TRP A 496 9.15 25.52 -3.72
C TRP A 496 10.10 24.68 -2.86
N THR A 497 10.91 23.83 -3.49
CA THR A 497 11.85 22.93 -2.81
C THR A 497 13.19 22.87 -3.56
N ASN A 498 14.27 22.40 -2.91
CA ASN A 498 15.55 22.20 -3.60
C ASN A 498 15.75 20.72 -4.02
N THR A 499 16.67 20.47 -4.95
CA THR A 499 16.98 19.11 -5.43
C THR A 499 17.29 18.12 -4.31
N GLY A 500 17.96 18.55 -3.23
CA GLY A 500 18.23 17.70 -2.08
C GLY A 500 16.95 17.29 -1.34
N GLN A 501 16.07 18.25 -1.07
CA GLN A 501 14.78 18.03 -0.41
C GLN A 501 13.86 17.15 -1.26
N LEU A 502 13.81 17.39 -2.57
CA LEU A 502 13.03 16.60 -3.50
C LEU A 502 13.54 15.16 -3.61
N ASN A 503 14.86 14.96 -3.62
CA ASN A 503 15.43 13.61 -3.58
C ASN A 503 15.16 12.91 -2.25
N ALA A 504 15.23 13.63 -1.12
CA ALA A 504 14.88 13.08 0.17
C ALA A 504 13.38 12.71 0.24
N TRP A 505 12.51 13.54 -0.33
CA TRP A 505 11.08 13.27 -0.42
C TRP A 505 10.76 12.11 -1.36
N ALA A 506 11.40 12.05 -2.52
CA ALA A 506 11.28 10.93 -3.44
C ALA A 506 11.74 9.62 -2.79
N ALA A 507 12.90 9.63 -2.12
CA ALA A 507 13.39 8.49 -1.35
C ALA A 507 12.39 8.09 -0.25
N TYR A 508 11.87 9.07 0.49
CA TYR A 508 10.84 8.85 1.51
C TYR A 508 9.59 8.19 0.91
N LEU A 509 9.06 8.73 -0.19
CA LEU A 509 7.90 8.15 -0.89
C LEU A 509 8.16 6.72 -1.34
N HIS A 510 9.34 6.45 -1.91
CA HIS A 510 9.72 5.11 -2.34
C HIS A 510 9.88 4.13 -1.18
N GLU A 511 10.44 4.59 -0.06
CA GLU A 511 10.68 3.77 1.13
C GLU A 511 9.39 3.42 1.89
N HIS A 512 8.43 4.35 1.93
CA HIS A 512 7.28 4.25 2.84
C HIS A 512 6.00 3.72 2.19
N PHE A 513 5.82 3.87 0.88
CA PHE A 513 4.54 3.57 0.23
C PHE A 513 4.50 2.19 -0.46
N GLY A 514 5.56 1.38 -0.34
CA GLY A 514 5.55 -0.05 -0.67
C GLY A 514 5.47 -0.42 -2.16
N TRP A 515 5.55 0.56 -3.07
CA TRP A 515 5.62 0.35 -4.53
C TRP A 515 6.34 1.50 -5.25
N GLN A 516 6.77 1.25 -6.50
CA GLN A 516 7.52 2.19 -7.33
C GLN A 516 6.63 3.34 -7.84
N HIS A 517 7.04 4.58 -7.58
CA HIS A 517 6.42 5.80 -8.11
C HIS A 517 7.32 6.40 -9.19
N LEU A 518 6.80 6.65 -10.39
CA LEU A 518 7.56 7.48 -11.34
C LEU A 518 7.43 8.93 -10.89
N LEU A 519 8.48 9.46 -10.29
CA LEU A 519 8.52 10.82 -9.78
C LEU A 519 9.27 11.74 -10.73
N CYS A 520 8.79 12.97 -10.83
CA CYS A 520 9.41 14.07 -11.55
C CYS A 520 9.23 15.36 -10.75
N ALA A 521 10.02 16.37 -11.06
CA ALA A 521 9.96 17.66 -10.42
C ALA A 521 10.52 18.72 -11.37
N ARG A 522 9.69 19.71 -11.68
CA ARG A 522 10.02 20.77 -12.62
C ARG A 522 11.30 21.50 -12.23
N GLY A 523 12.22 21.61 -13.18
CA GLY A 523 13.49 22.32 -12.98
C GLY A 523 14.49 21.60 -12.07
N HIS A 524 14.21 20.34 -11.68
CA HIS A 524 15.04 19.58 -10.76
C HIS A 524 15.35 18.17 -11.25
N VAL A 525 16.62 17.76 -11.08
CA VAL A 525 17.05 16.38 -11.38
C VAL A 525 16.85 15.49 -10.15
N LEU A 526 15.85 14.61 -10.21
CA LEU A 526 15.70 13.53 -9.25
C LEU A 526 16.69 12.40 -9.55
N ARG A 527 17.39 11.94 -8.51
CA ARG A 527 18.42 10.89 -8.56
C ARG A 527 17.83 9.57 -8.08
N GLY A 528 18.09 8.51 -8.83
CA GLY A 528 17.64 7.17 -8.49
C GLY A 528 17.01 6.45 -9.69
N PRO A 529 17.00 5.10 -9.67
CA PRO A 529 16.53 4.28 -10.78
C PRO A 529 15.01 4.30 -10.98
N HIS A 530 14.27 5.01 -10.13
CA HIS A 530 12.81 5.02 -10.11
C HIS A 530 12.21 6.41 -10.39
N ASN A 531 13.05 7.37 -10.78
CA ASN A 531 12.61 8.70 -11.21
C ASN A 531 12.61 8.81 -12.73
N LEU A 532 11.82 9.75 -13.25
CA LEU A 532 11.78 10.11 -14.66
C LEU A 532 12.93 11.07 -14.99
N ASN A 533 13.39 11.02 -16.24
CA ASN A 533 14.17 12.12 -16.81
C ASN A 533 13.20 13.22 -17.22
N SER A 534 13.21 14.29 -16.45
CA SER A 534 12.35 15.45 -16.67
C SER A 534 13.14 16.60 -17.27
N TYR A 535 12.50 17.28 -18.22
CA TYR A 535 13.06 18.41 -18.96
C TYR A 535 12.15 19.63 -18.77
N ASP A 536 12.66 20.65 -18.08
CA ASP A 536 11.97 21.92 -17.84
C ASP A 536 12.26 22.95 -18.95
N GLY A 537 11.91 22.56 -20.18
CA GLY A 537 12.21 23.30 -21.40
C GLY A 537 12.95 22.46 -22.44
N PHE A 538 13.25 23.07 -23.59
CA PHE A 538 13.87 22.44 -24.76
C PHE A 538 15.21 23.09 -25.14
N GLY A 539 16.24 22.32 -25.49
CA GLY A 539 17.56 22.85 -25.82
C GLY A 539 18.68 22.41 -24.86
N ARG A 540 18.49 21.27 -24.19
CA ARG A 540 19.53 20.48 -23.49
C ARG A 540 20.26 21.12 -22.30
N ASN A 541 19.84 22.29 -21.80
CA ASN A 541 20.37 22.79 -20.53
C ASN A 541 19.58 22.24 -19.35
N VAL A 542 20.09 21.15 -18.77
CA VAL A 542 19.57 20.50 -17.54
C VAL A 542 19.68 21.40 -16.29
N ALA A 543 20.18 22.63 -16.44
CA ALA A 543 20.25 23.65 -15.40
C ALA A 543 19.47 24.91 -15.80
N LEU A 544 18.31 25.09 -15.18
CA LEU A 544 17.66 26.36 -14.83
C LEU A 544 17.88 27.54 -15.80
N THR A 545 17.19 27.53 -16.93
CA THR A 545 16.40 28.67 -17.41
C THR A 545 15.47 28.16 -18.49
N ALA A 546 14.18 28.39 -18.32
CA ALA A 546 13.16 28.17 -19.34
C ALA A 546 13.68 28.59 -20.71
N THR A 547 13.98 27.62 -21.56
CA THR A 547 14.22 27.91 -22.96
C THR A 547 12.86 28.22 -23.55
N ALA A 548 12.74 29.42 -24.10
CA ALA A 548 11.45 30.00 -24.46
C ALA A 548 10.75 29.32 -25.66
N HIS A 549 11.22 28.15 -26.11
CA HIS A 549 10.90 27.54 -27.39
C HIS A 549 10.83 26.01 -27.25
N GLY A 550 9.91 25.36 -27.99
CA GLY A 550 9.71 23.90 -28.11
C GLY A 550 10.97 23.12 -28.51
N PRO A 551 10.92 21.77 -28.61
CA PRO A 551 12.05 21.02 -29.16
C PRO A 551 12.27 21.50 -30.59
N ALA A 552 13.53 21.68 -30.98
CA ALA A 552 13.87 22.24 -32.27
C ALA A 552 13.32 21.38 -33.41
N ASP A 553 13.39 20.06 -33.24
CA ASP A 553 12.89 19.06 -34.18
C ASP A 553 12.80 17.67 -33.52
N TYR A 554 12.46 16.66 -34.33
CA TYR A 554 12.47 15.26 -33.93
C TYR A 554 13.84 14.77 -33.41
N GLN A 555 14.93 15.27 -33.99
CA GLN A 555 16.28 14.80 -33.69
C GLN A 555 16.66 15.17 -32.26
N GLU A 556 16.26 16.35 -31.78
CA GLU A 556 16.43 16.73 -30.39
C GLU A 556 15.73 15.78 -29.42
N ILE A 557 14.46 15.46 -29.68
CA ILE A 557 13.69 14.50 -28.86
C ILE A 557 14.37 13.14 -28.86
N ALA A 558 14.89 12.73 -30.03
CA ALA A 558 15.56 11.45 -30.18
C ALA A 558 16.85 11.36 -29.37
N GLU A 559 17.67 12.41 -29.40
CA GLU A 559 18.91 12.51 -28.63
C GLU A 559 18.65 12.54 -27.13
N ASP A 560 17.60 13.23 -26.67
CA ASP A 560 17.22 13.25 -25.25
C ASP A 560 16.80 11.86 -24.76
N MET A 561 16.03 11.11 -25.57
CA MET A 561 15.68 9.71 -25.30
C MET A 561 16.91 8.80 -25.29
N ASP A 562 17.90 9.04 -26.16
CA ASP A 562 19.14 8.25 -26.22
C ASP A 562 20.10 8.60 -25.08
N GLY A 563 19.96 9.78 -24.47
CA GLY A 563 20.81 10.24 -23.37
C GLY A 563 20.74 9.36 -22.12
N ASP A 564 19.59 8.70 -21.89
CA ASP A 564 19.44 7.73 -20.80
C ASP A 564 18.27 6.76 -21.03
N SER A 565 18.54 5.71 -21.81
CA SER A 565 17.56 4.66 -22.10
C SER A 565 17.13 3.81 -20.90
N ALA A 566 17.70 4.04 -19.70
CA ALA A 566 17.37 3.25 -18.51
C ALA A 566 16.14 3.79 -17.76
N ARG A 567 15.68 5.01 -18.07
CA ARG A 567 14.56 5.67 -17.40
C ARG A 567 13.58 6.28 -18.41
N PRO A 568 12.29 6.43 -18.07
CA PRO A 568 11.36 7.11 -18.97
C PRO A 568 11.58 8.63 -18.96
N HIS A 569 11.18 9.31 -20.04
CA HIS A 569 11.43 10.72 -20.27
C HIS A 569 10.13 11.52 -20.39
N LEU A 570 10.14 12.77 -19.90
CA LEU A 570 8.99 13.67 -19.89
C LEU A 570 9.44 15.12 -20.08
N TYR A 571 8.88 15.82 -21.06
CA TYR A 571 8.91 17.28 -21.10
C TYR A 571 7.88 17.84 -20.13
N GLU A 572 8.34 18.57 -19.11
CA GLU A 572 7.51 19.28 -18.13
C GLU A 572 7.07 20.68 -18.61
N GLU A 573 7.40 21.04 -19.85
CA GLU A 573 6.95 22.29 -20.46
C GLU A 573 5.50 22.16 -20.98
N ARG A 574 4.76 23.27 -20.90
CA ARG A 574 3.36 23.34 -21.35
C ARG A 574 3.33 23.57 -22.86
N HIS A 575 3.16 22.51 -23.65
CA HIS A 575 2.86 22.51 -25.09
C HIS A 575 1.49 23.14 -25.38
N SER A 576 1.42 24.45 -25.18
CA SER A 576 0.18 25.22 -25.27
C SER A 576 -0.01 25.75 -26.68
N TYR A 577 -1.21 25.55 -27.23
CA TYR A 577 -1.57 26.00 -28.56
C TYR A 577 -1.35 27.51 -28.74
N LYS A 578 -0.61 27.91 -29.78
CA LYS A 578 -0.26 29.30 -30.12
C LYS A 578 0.34 30.11 -28.97
N ARG A 579 1.07 29.47 -28.05
CA ARG A 579 1.84 30.19 -27.03
C ARG A 579 2.93 31.04 -27.68
N SER A 580 3.05 32.29 -27.25
CA SER A 580 4.12 33.19 -27.72
C SER A 580 5.49 32.54 -27.51
N GLY A 581 6.33 32.55 -28.55
CA GLY A 581 7.63 31.87 -28.58
C GLY A 581 7.58 30.42 -29.09
N PHE A 582 6.42 29.78 -29.23
CA PHE A 582 6.33 28.38 -29.65
C PHE A 582 5.70 28.25 -31.04
N ASN A 583 6.25 27.38 -31.90
CA ASN A 583 5.64 27.01 -33.18
C ASN A 583 4.58 25.89 -32.99
N LEU A 584 3.64 26.10 -32.07
CA LEU A 584 2.58 25.15 -31.73
C LEU A 584 1.23 25.63 -32.25
N ASP A 585 1.15 25.81 -33.57
CA ASP A 585 -0.15 25.86 -34.24
C ASP A 585 -0.74 24.45 -34.40
N MET A 586 -1.81 24.29 -35.18
CA MET A 586 -2.49 23.01 -35.30
C MET A 586 -1.59 21.93 -35.90
N ASP A 587 -0.79 22.29 -36.91
CA ASP A 587 0.12 21.36 -37.56
C ASP A 587 1.35 21.10 -36.67
N GLY A 588 1.87 22.13 -36.00
CA GLY A 588 2.96 22.00 -35.01
C GLY A 588 2.59 21.11 -33.82
N THR A 589 1.43 21.32 -33.20
CA THR A 589 0.95 20.47 -32.10
C THR A 589 0.77 19.02 -32.53
N ARG A 590 0.16 18.78 -33.71
CA ARG A 590 -0.02 17.43 -34.24
C ARG A 590 1.33 16.75 -34.51
N ARG A 591 2.25 17.43 -35.19
CA ARG A 591 3.58 16.89 -35.53
C ARG A 591 4.41 16.61 -34.29
N LEU A 592 4.31 17.45 -33.27
CA LEU A 592 4.98 17.21 -31.99
C LEU A 592 4.48 15.92 -31.33
N LEU A 593 3.17 15.69 -31.26
CA LEU A 593 2.60 14.42 -30.74
C LEU A 593 3.16 13.20 -31.48
N TRP A 594 3.17 13.26 -32.81
CA TRP A 594 3.74 12.18 -33.62
C TRP A 594 5.25 12.03 -33.42
N SER A 595 5.99 13.13 -33.34
CA SER A 595 7.44 13.11 -33.14
C SER A 595 7.82 12.51 -31.78
N GLU A 596 7.14 12.89 -30.71
CA GLU A 596 7.34 12.34 -29.37
C GLU A 596 7.04 10.84 -29.30
N ALA A 597 5.93 10.40 -29.92
CA ALA A 597 5.60 8.98 -30.02
C ALA A 597 6.69 8.24 -30.82
N MET A 598 7.03 8.73 -32.01
CA MET A 598 7.98 8.09 -32.92
C MET A 598 9.44 8.16 -32.45
N ALA A 599 9.77 9.04 -31.51
CA ALA A 599 11.08 9.09 -30.86
C ALA A 599 11.25 8.00 -29.78
N GLY A 600 10.23 7.18 -29.52
CA GLY A 600 10.25 6.13 -28.50
C GLY A 600 9.34 6.40 -27.30
N GLY A 601 8.46 7.40 -27.37
CA GLY A 601 7.43 7.65 -26.37
C GLY A 601 7.81 8.70 -25.33
N MET A 602 8.32 9.85 -25.77
CA MET A 602 8.50 11.03 -24.91
C MET A 602 7.13 11.50 -24.38
N GLY A 603 7.04 11.84 -23.09
CA GLY A 603 5.84 12.44 -22.51
C GLY A 603 5.81 13.96 -22.67
N GLY A 604 4.62 14.57 -22.64
CA GLY A 604 4.47 16.02 -22.68
C GLY A 604 3.09 16.52 -22.26
N PHE A 605 2.99 17.80 -21.89
CA PHE A 605 1.76 18.45 -21.43
C PHE A 605 1.13 19.30 -22.53
N TYR A 606 -0.03 18.90 -23.05
CA TYR A 606 -0.71 19.59 -24.15
C TYR A 606 -1.93 20.37 -23.68
N GLY A 607 -2.12 21.60 -24.16
CA GLY A 607 -3.26 22.40 -23.70
C GLY A 607 -3.41 23.77 -24.34
N PHE A 608 -4.09 24.65 -23.63
CA PHE A 608 -4.32 26.06 -23.99
C PHE A 608 -3.77 26.95 -22.88
N TYR A 609 -3.24 28.12 -23.26
CA TYR A 609 -3.05 29.23 -22.34
C TYR A 609 -4.36 30.05 -22.29
N PRO A 610 -4.61 30.87 -21.25
CA PRO A 610 -5.82 31.69 -21.16
C PRO A 610 -6.13 32.52 -22.42
N ASP A 611 -5.10 32.99 -23.13
CA ASP A 611 -5.25 33.81 -24.33
C ASP A 611 -5.25 33.00 -25.65
N SER A 612 -5.09 31.67 -25.57
CA SER A 612 -5.10 30.80 -26.73
C SER A 612 -6.54 30.59 -27.25
N PRO A 613 -6.77 30.61 -28.57
CA PRO A 613 -8.11 30.34 -29.12
C PRO A 613 -8.52 28.88 -28.86
N TYR A 614 -9.63 28.69 -28.15
CA TYR A 614 -10.24 27.39 -27.83
C TYR A 614 -11.57 27.20 -28.60
N PRO A 615 -11.89 25.99 -29.08
CA PRO A 615 -11.07 24.77 -29.08
C PRO A 615 -9.99 24.78 -30.19
N TYR A 616 -9.21 23.72 -30.31
CA TYR A 616 -8.31 23.52 -31.45
C TYR A 616 -9.14 23.59 -32.74
N PRO A 617 -8.62 24.18 -33.83
CA PRO A 617 -9.39 24.34 -35.06
C PRO A 617 -9.73 23.01 -35.75
N ASN A 618 -8.84 22.00 -35.65
CA ASN A 618 -9.04 20.67 -36.24
C ASN A 618 -8.83 19.57 -35.19
N PRO A 619 -9.69 19.47 -34.16
CA PRO A 619 -9.48 18.57 -33.02
C PRO A 619 -9.49 17.08 -33.43
N GLN A 620 -10.08 16.75 -34.58
CA GLN A 620 -10.08 15.40 -35.14
C GLN A 620 -8.66 14.91 -35.45
N GLN A 621 -7.72 15.79 -35.77
CA GLN A 621 -6.33 15.40 -35.99
C GLN A 621 -5.65 14.85 -34.72
N LEU A 622 -5.92 15.48 -33.58
CA LEU A 622 -5.45 14.99 -32.26
C LEU A 622 -6.15 13.68 -31.90
N ARG A 623 -7.45 13.58 -32.23
CA ARG A 623 -8.20 12.31 -32.09
C ARG A 623 -7.61 11.22 -32.98
N THR A 624 -7.16 11.52 -34.19
CA THR A 624 -6.50 10.56 -35.09
C THR A 624 -5.23 10.00 -34.48
N HIS A 625 -4.39 10.84 -33.86
CA HIS A 625 -3.23 10.38 -33.09
C HIS A 625 -3.65 9.42 -31.96
N TYR A 626 -4.61 9.83 -31.12
CA TYR A 626 -5.10 9.00 -30.01
C TYR A 626 -5.67 7.66 -30.50
N THR A 627 -6.54 7.69 -31.51
CA THR A 627 -7.16 6.48 -32.07
C THR A 627 -6.13 5.56 -32.69
N PHE A 628 -5.16 6.10 -33.44
CA PHE A 628 -4.11 5.33 -34.09
C PHE A 628 -3.27 4.55 -33.08
N TRP A 629 -2.77 5.23 -32.04
CA TRP A 629 -1.86 4.62 -31.05
C TRP A 629 -2.59 3.85 -29.96
N HIS A 630 -3.54 4.50 -29.30
CA HIS A 630 -4.18 3.98 -28.09
C HIS A 630 -5.36 3.08 -28.42
N THR A 631 -6.37 3.57 -29.13
CA THR A 631 -7.59 2.78 -29.43
C THR A 631 -7.27 1.54 -30.26
N ASN A 632 -6.33 1.65 -31.20
CA ASN A 632 -5.91 0.53 -32.05
C ASN A 632 -4.66 -0.21 -31.57
N ASN A 633 -4.20 0.07 -30.34
CA ASN A 633 -3.13 -0.69 -29.67
C ASN A 633 -1.85 -0.84 -30.51
N ARG A 634 -1.38 0.26 -31.09
CA ARG A 634 -0.21 0.29 -32.00
C ARG A 634 1.08 0.74 -31.35
N PHE A 635 1.04 1.23 -30.12
CA PHE A 635 2.23 1.57 -29.36
C PHE A 635 2.57 0.41 -28.42
N ARG A 636 3.60 -0.38 -28.75
CA ARG A 636 3.96 -1.59 -27.98
C ARG A 636 5.22 -1.38 -27.15
N LEU A 637 5.30 -2.08 -26.02
CA LEU A 637 6.37 -1.91 -25.04
C LEU A 637 7.77 -2.26 -25.56
N ASP A 638 7.87 -3.12 -26.56
CA ASP A 638 9.13 -3.57 -27.15
C ASP A 638 9.49 -2.85 -28.46
N MET A 639 8.74 -1.80 -28.82
CA MET A 639 9.08 -0.98 -29.97
C MET A 639 10.36 -0.20 -29.74
N GLN A 640 11.16 -0.12 -30.80
CA GLN A 640 12.41 0.63 -30.84
C GLN A 640 12.45 1.52 -32.07
N ARG A 641 13.08 2.69 -31.92
CA ARG A 641 13.37 3.58 -33.04
C ARG A 641 14.25 2.84 -34.06
N ALA A 642 13.80 2.83 -35.31
CA ALA A 642 14.41 2.08 -36.40
C ALA A 642 14.47 2.91 -37.70
N ASN A 643 14.75 4.21 -37.59
CA ASN A 643 14.71 5.17 -38.72
C ASN A 643 15.58 4.76 -39.93
N HIS A 644 16.60 3.93 -39.72
CA HIS A 644 17.41 3.34 -40.79
C HIS A 644 16.61 2.45 -41.77
N LEU A 645 15.41 1.99 -41.37
CA LEU A 645 14.49 1.22 -42.21
C LEU A 645 13.61 2.11 -43.10
N GLY A 646 13.66 3.43 -42.93
CA GLY A 646 13.01 4.42 -43.78
C GLY A 646 14.02 5.34 -44.47
N LYS A 647 13.57 6.13 -45.43
CA LYS A 647 14.41 7.16 -46.07
C LYS A 647 13.89 8.55 -45.68
N GLY A 648 14.34 9.02 -44.52
CA GLY A 648 13.84 10.26 -43.92
C GLY A 648 12.57 10.08 -43.09
N SER A 649 12.03 8.86 -43.04
CA SER A 649 10.88 8.51 -42.21
C SER A 649 11.25 8.38 -40.74
N TYR A 650 10.32 8.73 -39.87
CA TYR A 650 10.37 8.29 -38.49
C TYR A 650 9.82 6.86 -38.45
N VAL A 651 10.52 5.95 -37.78
CA VAL A 651 10.17 4.52 -37.80
C VAL A 651 10.26 3.94 -36.40
N LEU A 652 9.21 3.22 -36.01
CA LEU A 652 9.21 2.34 -34.85
C LEU A 652 9.03 0.90 -35.30
N ALA A 653 9.80 -0.03 -34.73
CA ALA A 653 9.68 -1.46 -35.00
C ALA A 653 9.74 -2.25 -33.70
N VAL A 654 8.90 -3.28 -33.57
CA VAL A 654 9.05 -4.25 -32.48
C VAL A 654 10.33 -5.08 -32.70
N ARG A 655 10.96 -5.56 -31.63
CA ARG A 655 12.22 -6.32 -31.75
C ARG A 655 12.10 -7.58 -32.62
N SER A 656 10.93 -8.22 -32.62
CA SER A 656 10.65 -9.39 -33.48
C SER A 656 10.56 -9.05 -34.97
N LYS A 657 10.51 -7.76 -35.33
CA LYS A 657 10.28 -7.28 -36.69
C LYS A 657 8.96 -7.75 -37.31
N GLU A 658 7.97 -8.11 -36.48
CA GLU A 658 6.62 -8.48 -36.92
C GLU A 658 5.72 -7.28 -37.19
N SER A 659 6.01 -6.14 -36.55
CA SER A 659 5.20 -4.93 -36.65
C SER A 659 6.07 -3.68 -36.76
N PHE A 660 5.63 -2.75 -37.60
CA PHE A 660 6.35 -1.50 -37.89
C PHE A 660 5.35 -0.35 -37.98
N VAL A 661 5.77 0.84 -37.56
CA VAL A 661 5.09 2.09 -37.88
C VAL A 661 6.06 3.01 -38.60
N PHE A 662 5.63 3.56 -39.72
CA PHE A 662 6.35 4.57 -40.49
C PHE A 662 5.54 5.86 -40.45
N TYR A 663 6.20 7.00 -40.27
CA TYR A 663 5.58 8.31 -40.30
C TYR A 663 6.43 9.30 -41.09
N ASP A 664 5.81 9.95 -42.06
CA ASP A 664 6.40 11.00 -42.89
C ASP A 664 5.50 12.23 -42.89
N GLU A 665 6.11 13.40 -42.83
CA GLU A 665 5.44 14.69 -42.95
C GLU A 665 5.48 15.19 -44.40
N ASP A 666 4.40 15.83 -44.86
CA ASP A 666 4.28 16.49 -46.17
C ASP A 666 4.80 15.66 -47.37
N THR A 667 4.50 14.37 -47.41
CA THR A 667 5.11 13.43 -48.37
C THR A 667 4.17 13.01 -49.49
N LEU A 668 4.75 12.57 -50.63
CA LEU A 668 4.06 11.89 -51.74
C LEU A 668 4.36 10.38 -51.80
N SER A 669 5.25 9.88 -50.95
CA SER A 669 5.56 8.45 -50.90
C SER A 669 6.31 8.10 -49.62
N ILE A 670 6.04 6.91 -49.06
CA ILE A 670 6.78 6.37 -47.93
C ILE A 670 7.58 5.15 -48.40
N ARG A 671 8.90 5.16 -48.15
CA ARG A 671 9.79 4.03 -48.41
C ARG A 671 9.96 3.21 -47.13
N MET A 672 9.75 1.90 -47.24
CA MET A 672 9.77 0.96 -46.12
C MET A 672 10.72 -0.20 -46.44
N ASP A 673 11.81 -0.33 -45.70
CA ASP A 673 12.63 -1.53 -45.68
C ASP A 673 12.01 -2.56 -44.72
N LEU A 674 11.32 -3.54 -45.28
CA LEU A 674 10.70 -4.65 -44.55
C LEU A 674 11.45 -5.97 -44.75
N SER A 675 12.70 -5.94 -45.21
CA SER A 675 13.50 -7.14 -45.50
C SER A 675 13.68 -8.07 -44.29
N GLY A 676 13.62 -7.54 -43.07
CA GLY A 676 13.72 -8.32 -41.83
C GLY A 676 12.41 -8.89 -41.28
N MET A 677 11.29 -8.76 -41.99
CA MET A 677 9.97 -9.19 -41.56
C MET A 677 9.78 -10.72 -41.72
N PRO A 678 9.11 -11.43 -40.80
CA PRO A 678 9.07 -12.90 -40.80
C PRO A 678 8.15 -13.54 -41.86
N GLY A 679 7.52 -12.72 -42.72
CA GLY A 679 6.58 -13.16 -43.74
C GLY A 679 5.79 -12.00 -44.29
N GLU A 680 4.80 -12.27 -45.14
CA GLU A 680 3.88 -11.24 -45.63
C GLU A 680 3.01 -10.69 -44.48
N GLN A 681 2.92 -9.37 -44.39
CA GLN A 681 2.13 -8.68 -43.36
C GLN A 681 1.16 -7.70 -43.99
N ARG A 682 0.02 -7.52 -43.34
CA ARG A 682 -0.95 -6.48 -43.73
C ARG A 682 -0.45 -5.10 -43.33
N ALA A 683 -0.84 -4.10 -44.09
CA ALA A 683 -0.52 -2.72 -43.79
C ALA A 683 -1.74 -1.80 -43.96
N ILE A 684 -1.83 -0.79 -43.11
CA ILE A 684 -2.84 0.27 -43.20
C ILE A 684 -2.14 1.63 -43.16
N ALA A 685 -2.70 2.60 -43.85
CA ALA A 685 -2.30 4.00 -43.77
C ALA A 685 -3.40 4.87 -43.16
N VAL A 686 -3.00 5.94 -42.48
CA VAL A 686 -3.90 7.00 -42.03
C VAL A 686 -3.34 8.37 -42.41
N ASP A 687 -4.22 9.26 -42.88
CA ASP A 687 -3.90 10.68 -43.06
C ASP A 687 -4.03 11.37 -41.70
N THR A 688 -2.90 11.81 -41.15
CA THR A 688 -2.87 12.38 -39.81
C THR A 688 -3.49 13.78 -39.75
N LYS A 689 -3.70 14.45 -40.90
CA LYS A 689 -4.35 15.76 -41.00
C LYS A 689 -5.89 15.68 -41.03
N LYS A 690 -6.46 14.48 -41.02
CA LYS A 690 -7.91 14.26 -41.14
C LYS A 690 -8.48 13.45 -39.97
N GLU A 691 -9.80 13.34 -39.93
CA GLU A 691 -10.48 12.38 -39.06
C GLU A 691 -10.01 10.95 -39.36
N TYR A 692 -9.92 10.15 -38.29
CA TYR A 692 -9.35 8.82 -38.35
C TYR A 692 -10.07 7.93 -39.37
N LYS A 693 -9.34 7.53 -40.41
CA LYS A 693 -9.83 6.61 -41.43
C LYS A 693 -8.67 5.77 -41.94
N GLU A 694 -8.79 4.45 -41.81
CA GLU A 694 -7.80 3.51 -42.34
C GLU A 694 -7.97 3.36 -43.85
N ILE A 695 -6.84 3.42 -44.54
CA ILE A 695 -6.71 3.07 -45.96
C ILE A 695 -5.93 1.76 -46.00
N GLU A 696 -6.56 0.71 -46.50
CA GLU A 696 -5.89 -0.58 -46.65
C GLU A 696 -4.78 -0.47 -47.71
N ILE A 697 -3.58 -0.89 -47.34
CA ILE A 697 -2.47 -1.13 -48.26
C ILE A 697 -2.48 -2.63 -48.56
N ALA A 698 -2.24 -3.00 -49.82
CA ALA A 698 -2.04 -4.39 -50.19
C ALA A 698 -0.99 -5.05 -49.28
N ALA A 699 -1.13 -6.35 -49.02
CA ALA A 699 -0.21 -7.08 -48.15
C ALA A 699 1.25 -6.91 -48.63
N LEU A 700 2.13 -6.58 -47.70
CA LEU A 700 3.52 -6.27 -47.95
C LEU A 700 4.37 -7.49 -47.66
N SER A 701 5.18 -7.92 -48.63
CA SER A 701 6.17 -8.99 -48.48
C SER A 701 7.44 -8.50 -47.77
N ALA A 702 8.27 -9.43 -47.28
CA ALA A 702 9.54 -9.14 -46.60
C ALA A 702 10.63 -8.63 -47.56
N LYS A 703 10.46 -7.42 -48.08
CA LYS A 703 11.39 -6.72 -48.99
C LYS A 703 11.20 -5.22 -48.87
N GLU A 704 11.98 -4.45 -49.62
CA GLU A 704 11.76 -3.02 -49.71
C GLU A 704 10.50 -2.67 -50.52
N HIS A 705 9.72 -1.72 -50.01
CA HIS A 705 8.53 -1.19 -50.68
C HIS A 705 8.56 0.33 -50.73
N VAL A 706 7.93 0.88 -51.78
CA VAL A 706 7.62 2.30 -51.88
C VAL A 706 6.13 2.43 -52.09
N TRP A 707 5.43 2.94 -51.07
CA TRP A 707 4.00 3.21 -51.19
C TRP A 707 3.79 4.65 -51.66
N LYS A 708 3.11 4.82 -52.80
CA LYS A 708 2.69 6.14 -53.29
C LYS A 708 1.39 6.51 -52.60
N VAL A 709 1.40 7.64 -51.88
CA VAL A 709 0.21 8.11 -51.16
C VAL A 709 -0.80 8.73 -52.16
N PRO A 710 -2.10 8.78 -51.84
CA PRO A 710 -3.11 9.33 -52.75
C PRO A 710 -2.96 10.84 -53.05
N TYR A 711 -2.38 11.60 -52.12
CA TYR A 711 -2.12 13.03 -52.22
C TYR A 711 -1.11 13.44 -51.13
N ARG A 712 -0.46 14.58 -51.32
CA ARG A 712 0.52 15.11 -50.37
C ARG A 712 -0.16 15.41 -49.02
N SER A 713 0.31 14.77 -47.95
CA SER A 713 -0.15 14.98 -46.56
C SER A 713 0.90 14.42 -45.59
N ASP A 714 0.58 14.44 -44.30
CA ASP A 714 1.36 13.77 -43.25
C ASP A 714 0.74 12.39 -42.99
N TRP A 715 1.49 11.34 -43.27
CA TRP A 715 0.98 9.97 -43.36
C TRP A 715 1.65 9.06 -42.34
N ALA A 716 0.85 8.22 -41.67
CA ALA A 716 1.35 7.12 -40.86
C ALA A 716 0.94 5.78 -41.48
N ILE A 717 1.88 4.84 -41.59
CA ILE A 717 1.64 3.46 -42.02
C ILE A 717 1.89 2.53 -40.85
N ALA A 718 0.95 1.65 -40.56
CA ALA A 718 1.13 0.56 -39.60
C ALA A 718 1.17 -0.78 -40.34
N VAL A 719 2.25 -1.54 -40.18
CA VAL A 719 2.48 -2.86 -40.78
C VAL A 719 2.42 -3.92 -39.68
N GLY A 720 1.73 -5.03 -39.91
CA GLY A 720 1.70 -6.18 -38.99
C GLY A 720 0.80 -5.98 -37.76
N PHE A 721 -0.28 -5.20 -37.88
CA PHE A 721 -1.30 -5.02 -36.83
C PHE A 721 -2.64 -5.64 -37.25
N ALA A 722 -3.40 -6.15 -36.28
CA ALA A 722 -4.73 -6.72 -36.53
C ALA A 722 -5.74 -5.62 -36.92
N LEU A 723 -6.63 -5.90 -37.87
CA LEU A 723 -7.76 -5.03 -38.20
C LEU A 723 -8.89 -5.17 -37.17
N ARG A 724 -9.53 -4.05 -36.82
CA ARG A 724 -10.87 -4.08 -36.23
C ARG A 724 -11.90 -4.22 -37.34
N MET A 725 -12.65 -5.31 -37.36
CA MET A 725 -13.90 -5.34 -38.12
C MET A 725 -14.87 -4.37 -37.45
N GLY A 726 -15.41 -3.42 -38.22
CA GLY A 726 -16.15 -2.28 -37.72
C GLY A 726 -17.35 -2.67 -36.87
N THR A 727 -17.36 -2.21 -35.62
CA THR A 727 -18.58 -1.94 -34.88
C THR A 727 -18.71 -0.43 -34.76
N THR A 728 -19.62 0.13 -35.56
CA THR A 728 -20.19 1.47 -35.37
C THR A 728 -20.69 1.60 -33.94
N HIS A 729 -20.19 2.58 -33.20
CA HIS A 729 -20.77 3.02 -31.93
C HIS A 729 -21.41 4.39 -32.15
N GLU A 730 -22.74 4.43 -31.97
CA GLU A 730 -23.47 5.63 -31.54
C GLU A 730 -23.03 6.07 -30.14
#